data_AF-A0A7C4E6N9-F1
#
_entry.id   AF-A0A7C4E6N9-F1
#
_cell.length_a   1.000
_cell.length_b   1.000
_cell.length_c   1.000
_cell.angle_alpha   90.00
_cell.angle_beta   90.00
_cell.angle_gamma   90.00
#
_symmetry.space_group_name_H-M   'P 1'
#
loop_
_entity.id
_entity.type
_entity.pdbx_description
1 polymer ?
#
loop_
_entity_poly.entity_id
_entity_poly.type
_entity_poly.pdbx_seq_one_letter_code
_entity_poly.pdbx_strand_id
1 'polypeptide(L)'
;MDMAAKFQDQLVFHMTGKRAGDGLSPVDGADLRPALLARYRDLTQLRYDYPVVLVEGDGDDYALSLSALVNRTLAEVAPRGIEGERLRRHGLRLERELRMLLAHGAAGRVSELWKAAAARIAGDADGNSAEVLARAGDSLTVDGALVDCDAALPARLLAHAWRNVQRGKAQRFRALVDQLVRKLTDIRRAAFVNSEAGRRPEALRAAVGAGHADVFDFVAMSRLVARHAPKDELPAARRDRIEWALSVLRAQRFYPDPAASNDAPPLAFEFDNCAAAVEAYRARLPQVVELVKALAIAELEAAGAYVEADHDPFFERYDESALTADDLALFPDYLVCIPRGRNDAPENASLMEMLSSGLPVKVLVQVDDLIDEASIGTGHFAFGVRSARLATTAMGLGGMFVLQSPSSNLYALRERVRRGLACRGPALFAVYDGDPNASSALPPYLAAAAAMESRAFPAFTYDASAGGNWAARFSLENNRDPDADWTVESFEFADDALQRVRERIAFTYADFVLCDRRHTAHFAVVPRDRWNAAMLPVSDWLARPDGETTDRVPYVWAVDTDDRLHRVIVDARLMQAARRALLLWHRLQEHGGIHNSHAEQLLTRERAAWEAQKQQELDSVRQAGKAAATVEAEAAAPAAAPPTNEAAVERAPSDEAWIETARCPSCGECRNINDRMFGYNENKQAYIKDIDAGTYRQLVEAAEACQVAIIHPGKPRNPNEPGLAELLERAKPFL
;
A
#
# COMPACT_ATOMS: atom_id res chain seq x y z
N MET A 1 -50.59 3.86 -22.55
CA MET A 1 -49.69 4.64 -23.42
C MET A 1 -48.67 5.47 -22.63
N ASP A 2 -48.92 5.83 -21.38
CA ASP A 2 -48.05 6.74 -20.60
C ASP A 2 -46.74 6.10 -20.06
N MET A 3 -46.74 4.82 -19.65
CA MET A 3 -45.52 4.15 -19.12
C MET A 3 -44.46 3.83 -20.18
N ALA A 4 -44.87 3.50 -21.42
CA ALA A 4 -43.94 3.20 -22.51
C ALA A 4 -43.18 4.45 -22.99
N ALA A 5 -43.87 5.59 -23.05
CA ALA A 5 -43.24 6.88 -23.35
C ALA A 5 -42.26 7.32 -22.25
N LYS A 6 -42.61 7.11 -20.97
CA LYS A 6 -41.74 7.45 -19.82
C LYS A 6 -40.42 6.68 -19.81
N PHE A 7 -40.42 5.40 -20.21
CA PHE A 7 -39.19 4.62 -20.32
C PHE A 7 -38.36 5.00 -21.56
N GLN A 8 -39.02 5.40 -22.65
CA GLN A 8 -38.35 5.87 -23.86
C GLN A 8 -37.48 7.11 -23.60
N ASP A 9 -37.93 8.06 -22.78
CA ASP A 9 -37.14 9.24 -22.38
C ASP A 9 -35.83 8.83 -21.64
N GLN A 10 -35.93 7.87 -20.72
CA GLN A 10 -34.77 7.34 -19.96
C GLN A 10 -33.77 6.66 -20.89
N LEU A 11 -34.26 5.87 -21.84
CA LEU A 11 -33.44 5.15 -22.80
C LEU A 11 -32.76 6.10 -23.80
N VAL A 12 -33.48 7.11 -24.29
CA VAL A 12 -32.92 8.16 -25.17
C VAL A 12 -31.83 8.94 -24.45
N PHE A 13 -32.05 9.31 -23.19
CA PHE A 13 -31.01 9.95 -22.38
C PHE A 13 -29.79 9.04 -22.24
N HIS A 14 -29.97 7.77 -21.85
CA HIS A 14 -28.86 6.84 -21.72
C HIS A 14 -28.04 6.73 -23.01
N MET A 15 -28.67 6.60 -24.17
CA MET A 15 -27.94 6.46 -25.43
C MET A 15 -27.26 7.74 -25.91
N THR A 16 -27.84 8.92 -25.63
CA THR A 16 -27.43 10.18 -26.29
C THR A 16 -26.79 11.20 -25.37
N GLY A 17 -26.96 11.06 -24.05
CA GLY A 17 -26.67 12.09 -23.04
C GLY A 17 -27.59 13.31 -23.11
N LYS A 18 -28.61 13.30 -23.99
CA LYS A 18 -29.55 14.41 -24.17
C LYS A 18 -30.89 14.08 -23.52
N ARG A 19 -31.36 15.00 -22.67
CA ARG A 19 -32.70 14.92 -22.09
C ARG A 19 -33.71 15.21 -23.20
N ALA A 20 -34.66 14.29 -23.41
CA ALA A 20 -35.80 14.47 -24.30
C ALA A 20 -37.04 14.75 -23.44
N GLY A 21 -37.76 15.85 -23.73
CA GLY A 21 -38.94 16.29 -22.97
C GLY A 21 -38.65 16.77 -21.54
N ASP A 22 -39.71 17.04 -20.78
CA ASP A 22 -39.66 17.54 -19.39
C ASP A 22 -39.64 16.42 -18.34
N GLY A 23 -39.41 15.19 -18.78
CA GLY A 23 -39.59 13.97 -17.98
C GLY A 23 -38.46 13.60 -17.02
N LEU A 24 -37.30 14.23 -17.18
CA LEU A 24 -36.09 13.99 -16.41
C LEU A 24 -35.56 15.31 -15.88
N SER A 25 -35.14 15.34 -14.61
CA SER A 25 -34.61 16.56 -14.00
C SER A 25 -33.08 16.63 -14.17
N PRO A 26 -32.50 17.83 -14.38
CA PRO A 26 -31.05 18.00 -14.36
C PRO A 26 -30.49 17.70 -12.97
N VAL A 27 -29.23 17.32 -12.91
CA VAL A 27 -28.47 17.23 -11.64
C VAL A 27 -28.03 18.62 -11.17
N ASP A 28 -27.89 19.57 -12.09
CA ASP A 28 -27.49 20.96 -11.81
C ASP A 28 -28.51 21.63 -10.87
N GLY A 29 -28.08 21.95 -9.65
CA GLY A 29 -28.87 22.65 -8.63
C GLY A 29 -29.44 21.79 -7.50
N ALA A 30 -29.31 20.46 -7.55
CA ALA A 30 -29.79 19.56 -6.50
C ALA A 30 -28.72 19.13 -5.47
N ASP A 31 -27.47 19.60 -5.62
CA ASP A 31 -26.32 19.28 -4.76
C ASP A 31 -26.23 17.79 -4.38
N LEU A 32 -26.47 16.95 -5.39
CA LEU A 32 -26.47 15.51 -5.27
C LEU A 32 -25.07 14.98 -4.99
N ARG A 33 -25.02 13.98 -4.11
CA ARG A 33 -23.82 13.20 -3.81
C ARG A 33 -24.16 11.70 -3.88
N PRO A 34 -23.19 10.83 -4.19
CA PRO A 34 -23.41 9.39 -4.07
C PRO A 34 -23.93 9.01 -2.68
N ALA A 35 -24.87 8.08 -2.62
CA ALA A 35 -25.55 7.70 -1.37
C ALA A 35 -24.58 7.23 -0.27
N LEU A 36 -23.53 6.51 -0.64
CA LEU A 36 -22.50 6.04 0.29
C LEU A 36 -21.67 7.18 0.89
N LEU A 37 -21.63 8.34 0.23
CA LEU A 37 -20.95 9.54 0.72
C LEU A 37 -21.86 10.46 1.55
N ALA A 38 -23.15 10.16 1.65
CA ALA A 38 -24.14 11.02 2.30
C ALA A 38 -23.83 11.29 3.79
N ARG A 39 -23.27 10.31 4.50
CA ARG A 39 -22.90 10.43 5.92
C ARG A 39 -21.64 11.26 6.19
N TYR A 40 -20.89 11.65 5.16
CA TYR A 40 -19.57 12.28 5.27
C TYR A 40 -19.57 13.76 4.90
N ARG A 41 -20.60 14.52 5.33
CA ARG A 41 -20.73 15.95 5.00
C ARG A 41 -19.69 16.83 5.69
N ASP A 42 -19.29 16.46 6.91
CA ASP A 42 -18.35 17.21 7.74
C ASP A 42 -17.28 16.25 8.31
N LEU A 43 -16.07 16.33 7.73
CA LEU A 43 -14.94 15.50 8.17
C LEU A 43 -14.40 15.91 9.54
N THR A 44 -14.63 17.14 10.00
CA THR A 44 -14.10 17.61 11.29
C THR A 44 -14.72 16.88 12.47
N GLN A 45 -15.88 16.26 12.28
CA GLN A 45 -16.57 15.44 13.28
C GLN A 45 -16.09 14.00 13.33
N LEU A 46 -15.31 13.59 12.33
CA LEU A 46 -14.86 12.21 12.16
C LEU A 46 -13.43 12.06 12.62
N ARG A 47 -13.15 10.89 13.17
CA ARG A 47 -11.81 10.47 13.56
C ARG A 47 -11.25 9.52 12.51
N TYR A 48 -10.25 9.97 11.77
CA TYR A 48 -9.59 9.24 10.69
C TYR A 48 -8.11 9.62 10.62
N ASP A 49 -7.36 9.06 9.65
CA ASP A 49 -5.89 9.12 9.59
C ASP A 49 -5.28 10.52 9.41
N TYR A 50 -6.04 11.49 8.91
CA TYR A 50 -5.59 12.87 8.77
C TYR A 50 -6.23 13.77 9.83
N PRO A 51 -5.59 14.87 10.23
CA PRO A 51 -4.28 15.36 9.75
C PRO A 51 -3.10 14.50 10.23
N VAL A 52 -1.97 14.62 9.53
CA VAL A 52 -0.71 13.92 9.81
C VAL A 52 0.35 14.89 10.30
N VAL A 53 1.14 14.44 11.26
CA VAL A 53 2.32 15.12 11.79
C VAL A 53 3.53 14.70 10.97
N LEU A 54 4.20 15.66 10.34
CA LEU A 54 5.50 15.46 9.71
C LEU A 54 6.58 15.54 10.80
N VAL A 55 6.95 14.38 11.34
CA VAL A 55 7.78 14.23 12.54
C VAL A 55 9.18 14.79 12.28
N GLU A 56 9.61 15.74 13.11
CA GLU A 56 10.99 16.22 13.14
C GLU A 56 11.84 15.30 14.03
N GLY A 57 13.06 14.97 13.58
CA GLY A 57 13.99 14.12 14.33
C GLY A 57 14.69 13.06 13.46
N ASP A 58 15.60 12.32 14.09
CA ASP A 58 16.48 11.34 13.44
C ASP A 58 15.92 9.90 13.45
N GLY A 59 14.68 9.73 13.89
CA GLY A 59 13.99 8.44 13.85
C GLY A 59 13.54 8.02 12.44
N ASP A 60 13.26 6.73 12.28
CA ASP A 60 12.71 6.17 11.04
C ASP A 60 11.24 6.59 10.79
N ASP A 61 10.51 6.90 11.86
CA ASP A 61 9.13 7.41 11.80
C ASP A 61 9.13 8.87 11.34
N TYR A 62 8.87 9.11 10.06
CA TYR A 62 8.81 10.46 9.49
C TYR A 62 7.39 11.07 9.48
N ALA A 63 6.36 10.25 9.68
CA ALA A 63 4.96 10.68 9.66
C ALA A 63 4.11 9.91 10.70
N LEU A 64 3.23 10.62 11.41
CA LEU A 64 2.32 10.05 12.40
C LEU A 64 0.93 10.68 12.30
N SER A 65 -0.15 9.90 12.35
CA SER A 65 -1.50 10.49 12.37
C SER A 65 -1.77 11.22 13.68
N LEU A 66 -2.54 12.31 13.63
CA LEU A 66 -2.93 13.06 14.83
C LEU A 66 -3.64 12.14 15.85
N SER A 67 -4.52 11.26 15.38
CA SER A 67 -5.20 10.30 16.25
C SER A 67 -4.23 9.35 16.94
N ALA A 68 -3.19 8.87 16.25
CA ALA A 68 -2.17 8.02 16.86
C ALA A 68 -1.34 8.79 17.90
N LEU A 69 -0.97 10.04 17.62
CA LEU A 69 -0.27 10.91 18.56
C LEU A 69 -1.11 11.12 19.84
N VAL A 70 -2.36 11.55 19.69
CA VAL A 70 -3.27 11.78 20.82
C VAL A 70 -3.48 10.49 21.63
N ASN A 71 -3.66 9.35 20.97
CA ASN A 71 -3.78 8.06 21.66
C ASN A 71 -2.52 7.72 22.48
N ARG A 72 -1.31 7.94 21.93
CA ARG A 72 -0.04 7.70 22.64
C ARG A 72 0.08 8.62 23.85
N THR A 73 -0.13 9.92 23.68
CA THR A 73 -0.07 10.91 24.78
C THR A 73 -1.09 10.58 25.88
N LEU A 74 -2.33 10.23 25.52
CA LEU A 74 -3.36 9.87 26.51
C LEU A 74 -3.06 8.54 27.21
N ALA A 75 -2.41 7.59 26.56
CA ALA A 75 -2.00 6.33 27.19
C ALA A 75 -0.93 6.55 28.27
N GLU A 76 -0.06 7.53 28.09
CA GLU A 76 1.01 7.87 29.02
C GLU A 76 0.52 8.75 30.18
N VAL A 77 -0.32 9.75 29.89
CA VAL A 77 -0.69 10.79 30.85
C VAL A 77 -1.99 10.47 31.62
N ALA A 78 -2.91 9.67 31.06
CA ALA A 78 -4.22 9.42 31.70
C ALA A 78 -4.17 8.30 32.74
N PRO A 79 -4.41 8.58 34.04
CA PRO A 79 -4.45 7.55 35.09
C PRO A 79 -5.65 6.60 34.92
N ARG A 80 -5.65 5.45 35.59
CA ARG A 80 -6.85 4.59 35.63
C ARG A 80 -7.94 5.23 36.51
N GLY A 81 -9.21 5.09 36.11
CA GLY A 81 -10.36 5.60 36.86
C GLY A 81 -11.03 6.83 36.23
N ILE A 82 -11.91 7.48 36.98
CA ILE A 82 -12.78 8.56 36.50
C ILE A 82 -11.98 9.77 35.98
N GLU A 83 -10.91 10.15 36.67
CA GLU A 83 -10.04 11.27 36.27
C GLU A 83 -9.37 11.01 34.90
N GLY A 84 -8.94 9.77 34.64
CA GLY A 84 -8.39 9.40 33.34
C GLY A 84 -9.40 9.42 32.22
N GLU A 85 -10.63 8.97 32.48
CA GLU A 85 -11.71 9.04 31.50
C GLU A 85 -12.09 10.49 31.17
N ARG A 86 -12.08 11.38 32.18
CA ARG A 86 -12.26 12.82 31.98
C ARG A 86 -11.15 13.41 31.10
N LEU A 87 -9.89 13.04 31.34
CA LEU A 87 -8.78 13.48 30.51
C LEU A 87 -8.91 12.99 29.06
N ARG A 88 -9.30 11.73 28.85
CA ARG A 88 -9.52 11.18 27.50
C ARG A 88 -10.59 11.94 26.75
N ARG A 89 -11.71 12.29 27.40
CA ARG A 89 -12.76 13.12 26.78
C ARG A 89 -12.26 14.50 26.38
N HIS A 90 -11.48 15.16 27.24
CA HIS A 90 -10.88 16.45 26.90
C HIS A 90 -9.86 16.33 25.76
N GLY A 91 -9.04 15.26 25.74
CA GLY A 91 -8.10 14.99 24.66
C GLY A 91 -8.80 14.75 23.31
N LEU A 92 -9.92 14.04 23.29
CA LEU A 92 -10.74 13.86 22.08
C LEU A 92 -11.39 15.16 21.63
N ARG A 93 -11.85 16.02 22.56
CA ARG A 93 -12.34 17.36 22.22
C ARG A 93 -11.22 18.21 21.62
N LEU A 94 -10.01 18.15 22.17
CA LEU A 94 -8.84 18.84 21.63
C LEU A 94 -8.44 18.33 20.24
N GLU A 95 -8.49 17.01 20.01
CA GLU A 95 -8.28 16.44 18.66
C GLU A 95 -9.27 17.03 17.64
N ARG A 96 -10.55 17.17 18.02
CA ARG A 96 -11.58 17.79 17.16
C ARG A 96 -11.30 19.28 16.91
N GLU A 97 -10.90 20.04 17.93
CA GLU A 97 -10.52 21.46 17.77
C GLU A 97 -9.33 21.64 16.83
N LEU A 98 -8.32 20.76 16.91
CA LEU A 98 -7.18 20.77 16.00
C LEU A 98 -7.62 20.53 14.55
N ARG A 99 -8.50 19.56 14.30
CA ARG A 99 -9.08 19.31 12.96
C ARG A 99 -9.82 20.54 12.44
N MET A 100 -10.62 21.20 13.28
CA MET A 100 -11.31 22.42 12.91
C MET A 100 -10.33 23.56 12.61
N LEU A 101 -9.28 23.75 13.42
CA LEU A 101 -8.25 24.77 13.16
C LEU A 101 -7.63 24.60 11.77
N LEU A 102 -7.23 23.39 11.39
CA LEU A 102 -6.66 23.13 10.06
C LEU A 102 -7.68 23.32 8.94
N ALA A 103 -8.93 22.86 9.13
CA ALA A 103 -9.99 23.07 8.15
C ALA A 103 -10.28 24.56 7.89
N HIS A 104 -10.00 25.44 8.86
CA HIS A 104 -10.08 26.91 8.72
C HIS A 104 -8.75 27.56 8.25
N GLY A 105 -7.78 26.77 7.78
CA GLY A 105 -6.54 27.26 7.20
C GLY A 105 -5.41 27.54 8.20
N ALA A 106 -5.53 27.11 9.46
CA ALA A 106 -4.40 27.19 10.39
C ALA A 106 -3.27 26.26 9.94
N ALA A 107 -2.03 26.73 10.05
CA ALA A 107 -0.83 25.95 9.78
C ALA A 107 0.21 26.24 10.86
N GLY A 108 0.97 25.22 11.24
CA GLY A 108 1.99 25.36 12.29
C GLY A 108 2.45 24.02 12.82
N ARG A 109 3.26 24.07 13.88
CA ARG A 109 3.70 22.87 14.59
C ARG A 109 2.58 22.31 15.47
N VAL A 110 2.63 21.02 15.75
CA VAL A 110 1.67 20.38 16.67
C VAL A 110 1.73 21.04 18.04
N SER A 111 2.92 21.29 18.57
CA SER A 111 3.09 21.95 19.88
C SER A 111 2.43 23.34 19.97
N GLU A 112 2.49 24.12 18.89
CA GLU A 112 1.88 25.45 18.78
C GLU A 112 0.35 25.36 18.65
N LEU A 113 -0.13 24.52 17.73
CA LEU A 113 -1.56 24.32 17.47
C LEU A 113 -2.26 23.68 18.68
N TRP A 114 -1.58 22.79 19.39
CA TRP A 114 -2.09 22.18 20.62
C TRP A 114 -2.36 23.24 21.70
N LYS A 115 -1.41 24.16 21.92
CA LYS A 115 -1.59 25.28 22.86
C LYS A 115 -2.74 26.19 22.44
N ALA A 116 -2.86 26.49 21.14
CA ALA A 116 -3.96 27.29 20.61
C ALA A 116 -5.34 26.60 20.78
N ALA A 117 -5.42 25.30 20.50
CA ALA A 117 -6.63 24.50 20.69
C ALA A 117 -7.03 24.40 22.17
N ALA A 118 -6.06 24.15 23.06
CA ALA A 118 -6.28 24.11 24.50
C ALA A 118 -6.81 25.45 25.03
N ALA A 119 -6.27 26.58 24.55
CA ALA A 119 -6.73 27.91 24.94
C ALA A 119 -8.17 28.20 24.49
N ARG A 120 -8.59 27.71 23.31
CA ARG A 120 -9.98 27.84 22.84
C ARG A 120 -10.95 27.03 23.69
N ILE A 121 -10.59 25.79 24.05
CA ILE A 121 -11.42 24.95 24.92
C ILE A 121 -11.55 25.56 26.32
N ALA A 122 -10.49 26.20 26.82
CA ALA A 122 -10.47 26.88 28.10
C ALA A 122 -11.44 28.07 28.18
N GLY A 123 -11.70 28.74 27.05
CA GLY A 123 -12.69 29.83 26.98
C GLY A 123 -14.13 29.36 27.23
N ASP A 124 -14.40 28.06 27.02
CA ASP A 124 -15.74 27.45 27.09
C ASP A 124 -15.95 26.55 28.34
N ALA A 125 -14.94 26.36 29.21
CA ALA A 125 -14.99 25.36 30.30
C ALA A 125 -14.19 25.74 31.58
N ASP A 126 -14.45 25.04 32.70
CA ASP A 126 -13.77 25.22 34.00
C ASP A 126 -12.23 25.26 33.88
N GLY A 127 -11.59 26.26 34.49
CA GLY A 127 -10.15 26.58 34.35
C GLY A 127 -9.15 25.45 34.65
N ASN A 128 -9.58 24.37 35.31
CA ASN A 128 -8.77 23.17 35.55
C ASN A 128 -8.50 22.37 34.24
N SER A 129 -9.39 22.42 33.26
CA SER A 129 -9.27 21.64 32.02
C SER A 129 -8.14 22.14 31.12
N ALA A 130 -7.88 23.45 31.15
CA ALA A 130 -6.83 24.10 30.36
C ALA A 130 -5.43 23.69 30.82
N GLU A 131 -5.21 23.70 32.14
CA GLU A 131 -3.92 23.33 32.74
C GLU A 131 -3.59 21.86 32.48
N VAL A 132 -4.59 20.98 32.56
CA VAL A 132 -4.44 19.56 32.27
C VAL A 132 -4.12 19.30 30.79
N LEU A 133 -4.78 20.00 29.86
CA LEU A 133 -4.49 19.88 28.42
C LEU A 133 -3.13 20.49 28.05
N ALA A 134 -2.70 21.56 28.72
CA ALA A 134 -1.37 22.12 28.57
C ALA A 134 -0.28 21.13 29.02
N ARG A 135 -0.44 20.50 30.20
CA ARG A 135 0.47 19.46 30.70
C ARG A 135 0.54 18.24 29.77
N ALA A 136 -0.58 17.85 29.17
CA ALA A 136 -0.60 16.79 28.14
C ALA A 136 0.18 17.21 26.88
N GLY A 137 0.10 18.49 26.49
CA GLY A 137 0.89 19.07 25.41
C GLY A 137 2.39 19.10 25.71
N ASP A 138 2.78 19.39 26.95
CA ASP A 138 4.18 19.34 27.38
C ASP A 138 4.74 17.90 27.40
N SER A 139 3.87 16.89 27.38
CA SER A 139 4.21 15.46 27.33
C SER A 139 4.24 14.90 25.90
N LEU A 140 4.15 15.75 24.87
CA LEU A 140 4.25 15.29 23.48
C LEU A 140 5.64 14.70 23.21
N THR A 141 5.68 13.44 22.79
CA THR A 141 6.93 12.72 22.49
C THR A 141 7.54 13.10 21.15
N VAL A 142 6.73 13.66 20.24
CA VAL A 142 7.12 14.08 18.90
C VAL A 142 6.51 15.44 18.58
N ASP A 143 7.25 16.27 17.85
CA ASP A 143 6.77 17.54 17.30
C ASP A 143 7.08 17.61 15.80
N GLY A 144 6.38 18.51 15.11
CA GLY A 144 6.50 18.64 13.66
C GLY A 144 5.33 19.40 13.06
N ALA A 145 5.41 19.67 11.75
CA ALA A 145 4.35 20.36 11.04
C ALA A 145 3.10 19.48 10.97
N LEU A 146 1.94 20.02 11.37
CA LEU A 146 0.64 19.36 11.23
C LEU A 146 0.07 19.68 9.84
N VAL A 147 -0.30 18.65 9.08
CA VAL A 147 -0.71 18.76 7.67
C VAL A 147 -1.99 17.98 7.44
N ASP A 148 -3.00 18.63 6.89
CA ASP A 148 -4.25 17.96 6.49
C ASP A 148 -4.12 17.35 5.08
N CYS A 149 -5.10 16.54 4.68
CA CYS A 149 -5.16 15.96 3.34
C CYS A 149 -5.69 16.99 2.33
N ASP A 150 -4.84 17.95 1.99
CA ASP A 150 -5.06 19.00 0.98
C ASP A 150 -4.21 18.78 -0.28
N ALA A 151 -4.31 19.69 -1.26
CA ALA A 151 -3.55 19.62 -2.50
C ALA A 151 -2.02 19.77 -2.31
N ALA A 152 -1.57 20.31 -1.17
CA ALA A 152 -0.15 20.47 -0.85
C ALA A 152 0.43 19.25 -0.14
N LEU A 153 -0.41 18.39 0.45
CA LEU A 153 0.01 17.20 1.19
C LEU A 153 1.01 16.32 0.41
N PRO A 154 0.78 15.94 -0.87
CA PRO A 154 1.68 15.03 -1.56
C PRO A 154 3.12 15.55 -1.60
N ALA A 155 3.30 16.82 -2.01
CA ALA A 155 4.61 17.44 -2.08
C ALA A 155 5.25 17.61 -0.69
N ARG A 156 4.48 18.07 0.31
CA ARG A 156 4.98 18.28 1.68
C ARG A 156 5.43 16.96 2.33
N LEU A 157 4.61 15.92 2.22
CA LEU A 157 4.88 14.62 2.82
C LEU A 157 6.06 13.92 2.14
N LEU A 158 6.12 13.91 0.80
CA LEU A 158 7.25 13.30 0.10
C LEU A 158 8.55 14.07 0.27
N ALA A 159 8.53 15.40 0.24
CA ALA A 159 9.73 16.19 0.51
C ALA A 159 10.24 15.97 1.94
N HIS A 160 9.35 15.90 2.93
CA HIS A 160 9.72 15.58 4.31
C HIS A 160 10.31 14.16 4.45
N ALA A 161 9.65 13.17 3.86
CA ALA A 161 10.11 11.78 3.84
C ALA A 161 11.47 11.67 3.14
N TRP A 162 11.65 12.38 2.02
CA TRP A 162 12.91 12.40 1.28
C TRP A 162 14.03 13.00 2.12
N ARG A 163 13.79 14.15 2.78
CA ARG A 163 14.78 14.76 3.70
C ARG A 163 15.14 13.84 4.85
N ASN A 164 14.17 13.08 5.39
CA ASN A 164 14.44 12.07 6.42
C ASN A 164 15.39 10.97 5.89
N VAL A 165 15.12 10.40 4.71
CA VAL A 165 15.99 9.41 4.06
C VAL A 165 17.38 9.98 3.75
N GLN A 166 17.46 11.20 3.21
CA GLN A 166 18.73 11.85 2.88
C GLN A 166 19.56 12.18 4.13
N ARG A 167 18.93 12.51 5.26
CA ARG A 167 19.65 12.68 6.54
C ARG A 167 20.34 11.39 6.97
N GLY A 168 19.66 10.24 6.86
CA GLY A 168 20.27 8.94 7.11
C GLY A 168 21.43 8.61 6.15
N LYS A 169 21.30 8.95 4.86
CA LYS A 169 22.41 8.82 3.89
C LYS A 169 23.59 9.73 4.26
N ALA A 170 23.33 10.99 4.58
CA ALA A 170 24.34 11.97 4.97
C ALA A 170 25.14 11.53 6.20
N GLN A 171 24.46 11.02 7.23
CA GLN A 171 25.11 10.51 8.45
C GLN A 171 26.07 9.36 8.14
N ARG A 172 25.64 8.37 7.34
CA ARG A 172 26.51 7.25 6.92
C ARG A 172 27.69 7.71 6.08
N PHE A 173 27.46 8.60 5.12
CA PHE A 173 28.52 9.14 4.27
C PHE A 173 29.57 9.91 5.08
N ARG A 174 29.14 10.81 5.98
CA ARG A 174 30.06 11.57 6.84
C ARG A 174 30.86 10.64 7.76
N ALA A 175 30.22 9.62 8.35
CA ALA A 175 30.93 8.65 9.18
C ALA A 175 32.05 7.93 8.41
N LEU A 176 31.79 7.55 7.14
CA LEU A 176 32.79 6.97 6.25
C LEU A 176 33.93 7.95 5.95
N VAL A 177 33.60 9.17 5.51
CA VAL A 177 34.60 10.20 5.19
C VAL A 177 35.45 10.55 6.41
N ASP A 178 34.84 10.76 7.58
CA ASP A 178 35.56 11.07 8.81
C ASP A 178 36.51 9.94 9.21
N GLN A 179 36.09 8.68 9.03
CA GLN A 179 36.94 7.53 9.26
C GLN A 179 38.15 7.51 8.32
N LEU A 180 37.94 7.73 7.02
CA LEU A 180 39.02 7.77 6.04
C LEU A 180 39.97 8.95 6.27
N VAL A 181 39.43 10.14 6.52
CA VAL A 181 40.20 11.36 6.82
C VAL A 181 41.07 11.14 8.06
N ARG A 182 40.54 10.51 9.12
CA ARG A 182 41.33 10.16 10.32
C ARG A 182 42.47 9.22 9.96
N LYS A 183 42.20 8.09 9.30
CA LYS A 183 43.22 7.10 8.91
C LYS A 183 44.33 7.70 8.04
N LEU A 184 43.98 8.48 7.02
CA LEU A 184 44.95 9.14 6.15
C LEU A 184 45.77 10.20 6.89
N THR A 185 45.13 10.96 7.80
CA THR A 185 45.84 11.94 8.64
C THR A 185 46.82 11.24 9.59
N ASP A 186 46.45 10.08 10.13
CA ASP A 186 47.33 9.27 11.00
C ASP A 186 48.54 8.71 10.23
N ILE A 187 48.35 8.23 8.98
CA ILE A 187 49.45 7.82 8.11
C ILE A 187 50.42 8.99 7.90
N ARG A 188 49.90 10.18 7.58
CA ARG A 188 50.72 11.38 7.40
C ARG A 188 51.43 11.79 8.68
N ARG A 189 50.76 11.71 9.83
CA ARG A 189 51.34 12.05 11.14
C ARG A 189 52.46 11.08 11.51
N ALA A 190 52.25 9.78 11.33
CA ALA A 190 53.27 8.76 11.57
C ALA A 190 54.50 8.97 10.68
N ALA A 191 54.29 9.24 9.38
CA ALA A 191 55.38 9.59 8.46
C ALA A 191 56.11 10.87 8.86
N PHE A 192 55.39 11.92 9.30
CA PHE A 192 56.01 13.16 9.76
C PHE A 192 56.87 12.95 11.00
N VAL A 193 56.38 12.25 12.02
CA VAL A 193 57.16 11.91 13.24
C VAL A 193 58.43 11.14 12.88
N ASN A 194 58.36 10.29 11.87
CA ASN A 194 59.48 9.51 11.35
C ASN A 194 60.33 10.27 10.32
N SER A 195 60.09 11.53 10.00
CA SER A 195 60.89 12.31 9.04
C SER A 195 62.05 13.07 9.71
N GLU A 196 63.04 13.53 8.94
CA GLU A 196 64.10 14.43 9.48
C GLU A 196 63.51 15.69 10.13
N ALA A 197 62.44 16.24 9.57
CA ALA A 197 61.77 17.43 10.10
C ALA A 197 61.04 17.16 11.43
N GLY A 198 60.34 16.03 11.55
CA GLY A 198 59.64 15.65 12.79
C GLY A 198 60.58 15.22 13.92
N ARG A 199 61.82 14.83 13.60
CA ARG A 199 62.87 14.48 14.57
C ARG A 199 63.61 15.70 15.13
N ARG A 200 63.32 16.91 14.64
CA ARG A 200 63.94 18.15 15.17
C ARG A 200 63.47 18.41 16.61
N PRO A 201 64.32 18.99 17.47
CA PRO A 201 63.97 19.24 18.87
C PRO A 201 62.65 20.02 19.05
N GLU A 202 62.39 20.97 18.15
CA GLU A 202 61.17 21.80 18.16
C GLU A 202 59.90 20.97 17.87
N ALA A 203 59.96 20.06 16.89
CA ALA A 203 58.85 19.18 16.55
C ALA A 203 58.58 18.13 17.64
N LEU A 204 59.64 17.58 18.26
CA LEU A 204 59.53 16.68 19.41
C LEU A 204 58.90 17.39 20.62
N ARG A 205 59.27 18.64 20.87
CA ARG A 205 58.66 19.48 21.91
C ARG A 205 57.19 19.75 21.66
N ALA A 206 56.81 20.05 20.42
CA ALA A 206 55.41 20.24 20.02
C ALA A 206 54.58 18.95 20.16
N ALA A 207 55.18 17.78 19.89
CA ALA A 207 54.50 16.49 20.00
C ALA A 207 54.25 16.04 21.46
N VAL A 208 55.16 16.34 22.40
CA VAL A 208 55.02 16.02 23.84
C VAL A 208 54.07 16.97 24.56
N GLY A 209 53.88 18.19 24.03
CA GLY A 209 52.99 19.20 24.60
C GLY A 209 53.62 19.99 25.76
N ALA A 210 53.03 21.13 26.08
CA ALA A 210 53.61 22.12 27.00
C ALA A 210 53.72 21.61 28.46
N GLY A 211 52.91 20.64 28.88
CA GLY A 211 52.83 20.18 30.27
C GLY A 211 54.06 19.41 30.79
N HIS A 212 54.94 18.95 29.91
CA HIS A 212 56.15 18.19 30.26
C HIS A 212 57.42 18.68 29.57
N ALA A 213 57.39 19.89 28.99
CA ALA A 213 58.50 20.44 28.21
C ALA A 213 59.79 20.64 29.03
N ASP A 214 59.70 20.70 30.36
CA ASP A 214 60.82 21.02 31.25
C ASP A 214 61.56 19.76 31.73
N VAL A 215 61.00 18.58 31.46
CA VAL A 215 61.52 17.28 31.93
C VAL A 215 62.42 16.60 30.89
N PHE A 216 62.29 16.97 29.61
CA PHE A 216 62.97 16.30 28.50
C PHE A 216 64.04 17.19 27.85
N ASP A 217 65.24 16.63 27.65
CA ASP A 217 66.25 17.22 26.74
C ASP A 217 65.94 16.81 25.29
N PHE A 218 65.18 17.66 24.60
CA PHE A 218 64.77 17.43 23.21
C PHE A 218 65.94 17.42 22.21
N VAL A 219 67.08 18.02 22.55
CA VAL A 219 68.30 17.98 21.71
C VAL A 219 68.95 16.61 21.82
N ALA A 220 69.04 16.06 23.03
CA ALA A 220 69.51 14.69 23.26
C ALA A 220 68.57 13.64 22.64
N MET A 221 67.25 13.79 22.81
CA MET A 221 66.25 12.91 22.18
C MET A 221 66.34 12.91 20.66
N SER A 222 66.46 14.09 20.03
CA SER A 222 66.62 14.21 18.58
C SER A 222 67.81 13.40 18.05
N ARG A 223 68.96 13.44 18.75
CA ARG A 223 70.16 12.65 18.40
C ARG A 223 69.97 11.14 18.59
N LEU A 224 69.24 10.73 19.62
CA LEU A 224 68.95 9.31 19.91
C LEU A 224 67.99 8.71 18.88
N VAL A 225 66.90 9.41 18.57
CA VAL A 225 65.90 8.97 17.58
C VAL A 225 66.51 8.93 16.18
N ALA A 226 67.36 9.90 15.82
CA ALA A 226 68.02 9.92 14.51
C ALA A 226 69.02 8.78 14.28
N ARG A 227 69.62 8.19 15.34
CA ARG A 227 70.66 7.15 15.22
C ARG A 227 70.15 5.76 14.80
N HIS A 228 68.89 5.44 15.05
CA HIS A 228 68.32 4.09 14.81
C HIS A 228 67.10 4.10 13.89
N ALA A 229 66.93 5.17 13.12
CA ALA A 229 65.68 5.38 12.43
C ALA A 229 65.65 4.66 11.07
N PRO A 230 64.56 3.95 10.73
CA PRO A 230 64.36 3.45 9.38
C PRO A 230 64.30 4.60 8.37
N LYS A 231 64.76 4.32 7.15
CA LYS A 231 64.79 5.24 5.99
C LYS A 231 63.43 5.36 5.28
N ASP A 232 62.34 4.88 5.87
CA ASP A 232 61.01 4.94 5.27
C ASP A 232 60.42 6.35 5.40
N GLU A 233 60.95 7.25 4.58
CA GLU A 233 60.18 8.41 4.16
C GLU A 233 59.04 7.92 3.28
N LEU A 234 57.81 8.36 3.59
CA LEU A 234 56.67 8.12 2.71
C LEU A 234 57.06 8.57 1.29
N PRO A 235 57.01 7.69 0.26
CA PRO A 235 57.37 8.07 -1.10
C PRO A 235 56.61 9.33 -1.54
N ALA A 236 57.26 10.21 -2.31
CA ALA A 236 56.65 11.47 -2.73
C ALA A 236 55.29 11.26 -3.41
N ALA A 237 55.22 10.30 -4.35
CA ALA A 237 53.98 9.93 -5.02
C ALA A 237 52.87 9.53 -4.03
N ARG A 238 53.18 8.71 -3.02
CA ARG A 238 52.22 8.32 -1.98
C ARG A 238 51.76 9.51 -1.13
N ARG A 239 52.66 10.45 -0.82
CA ARG A 239 52.31 11.67 -0.07
C ARG A 239 51.33 12.53 -0.88
N ASP A 240 51.65 12.77 -2.14
CA ASP A 240 50.83 13.59 -3.04
C ASP A 240 49.44 12.99 -3.22
N ARG A 241 49.33 11.66 -3.39
CA ARG A 241 48.04 10.95 -3.44
C ARG A 241 47.22 11.12 -2.17
N ILE A 242 47.83 10.93 -0.99
CA ILE A 242 47.12 11.07 0.29
C ILE A 242 46.68 12.53 0.52
N GLU A 243 47.52 13.50 0.19
CA GLU A 243 47.19 14.93 0.32
C GLU A 243 46.08 15.34 -0.64
N TRP A 244 46.13 14.86 -1.88
CA TRP A 244 45.05 15.05 -2.84
C TRP A 244 43.73 14.45 -2.33
N ALA A 245 43.73 13.17 -1.90
CA ALA A 245 42.52 12.52 -1.40
C ALA A 245 41.94 13.24 -0.18
N LEU A 246 42.78 13.64 0.79
CA LEU A 246 42.37 14.45 1.92
C LEU A 246 41.77 15.80 1.51
N SER A 247 42.33 16.45 0.48
CA SER A 247 41.82 17.74 -0.01
C SER A 247 40.41 17.60 -0.60
N VAL A 248 40.18 16.57 -1.43
CA VAL A 248 38.89 16.31 -2.08
C VAL A 248 37.82 15.90 -1.05
N LEU A 249 38.15 14.99 -0.14
CA LEU A 249 37.22 14.52 0.89
C LEU A 249 36.76 15.64 1.83
N ARG A 250 37.64 16.60 2.16
CA ARG A 250 37.30 17.76 3.01
C ARG A 250 36.54 18.85 2.27
N ALA A 251 36.80 19.02 0.97
CA ALA A 251 36.19 20.09 0.16
C ALA A 251 34.83 19.71 -0.44
N GLN A 252 34.38 18.46 -0.30
CA GLN A 252 33.12 18.00 -0.88
C GLN A 252 31.91 18.80 -0.37
N ARG A 253 30.94 19.05 -1.27
CA ARG A 253 29.75 19.88 -1.00
C ARG A 253 28.42 19.11 -1.01
N PHE A 254 28.46 17.80 -1.27
CA PHE A 254 27.27 16.96 -1.40
C PHE A 254 26.59 16.73 -0.04
N TYR A 255 27.39 16.52 1.00
CA TYR A 255 26.93 16.46 2.39
C TYR A 255 27.73 17.43 3.24
N PRO A 256 27.38 18.74 3.23
CA PRO A 256 28.12 19.74 3.99
C PRO A 256 28.13 19.38 5.47
N ASP A 257 29.26 19.55 6.14
CA ASP A 257 29.35 19.40 7.60
C ASP A 257 28.65 20.60 8.26
N PRO A 258 27.61 20.40 9.09
CA PRO A 258 26.94 21.49 9.79
C PRO A 258 27.85 22.28 10.74
N ALA A 259 28.98 21.70 11.18
CA ALA A 259 29.97 22.38 12.02
C ALA A 259 31.03 23.15 11.20
N ALA A 260 31.16 22.87 9.90
CA ALA A 260 32.12 23.54 9.04
C ALA A 260 31.54 24.84 8.48
N SER A 261 32.24 25.95 8.72
CA SER A 261 31.97 27.22 8.05
C SER A 261 32.46 27.15 6.61
N ASN A 262 31.63 26.62 5.70
CA ASN A 262 31.90 26.68 4.27
C ASN A 262 31.39 28.02 3.69
N ASP A 263 32.24 28.74 2.96
CA ASP A 263 31.88 30.00 2.28
C ASP A 263 30.93 29.78 1.08
N ALA A 264 30.85 28.55 0.55
CA ALA A 264 30.01 28.21 -0.59
C ALA A 264 28.64 27.65 -0.16
N PRO A 265 27.52 28.07 -0.79
CA PRO A 265 26.20 27.58 -0.44
C PRO A 265 26.08 26.05 -0.70
N PRO A 266 25.28 25.35 0.11
CA PRO A 266 25.02 23.93 -0.09
C PRO A 266 24.36 23.67 -1.44
N LEU A 267 24.65 22.50 -2.04
CA LEU A 267 24.01 22.09 -3.29
C LEU A 267 22.53 21.76 -3.04
N ALA A 268 21.63 22.28 -3.89
CA ALA A 268 20.22 21.96 -3.85
C ALA A 268 19.91 20.66 -4.62
N PHE A 269 19.07 19.81 -4.06
CA PHE A 269 18.64 18.54 -4.67
C PHE A 269 17.13 18.43 -4.85
N GLU A 270 16.37 19.49 -4.54
CA GLU A 270 14.93 19.57 -4.77
C GLU A 270 14.66 20.45 -6.01
N PHE A 271 13.88 19.95 -6.95
CA PHE A 271 13.55 20.58 -8.23
C PHE A 271 12.05 20.47 -8.50
N ASP A 272 11.53 21.35 -9.37
CA ASP A 272 10.12 21.37 -9.78
C ASP A 272 9.90 20.89 -11.23
N ASN A 273 10.97 20.53 -11.94
CA ASN A 273 10.94 20.04 -13.32
C ASN A 273 12.14 19.13 -13.63
N CYS A 274 11.96 18.28 -14.63
CA CYS A 274 12.94 17.27 -15.02
C CYS A 274 14.19 17.88 -15.64
N ALA A 275 14.03 18.91 -16.48
CA ALA A 275 15.14 19.54 -17.20
C ALA A 275 16.20 20.13 -16.25
N ALA A 276 15.76 20.88 -15.22
CA ALA A 276 16.65 21.47 -14.24
C ALA A 276 17.40 20.42 -13.41
N ALA A 277 16.74 19.30 -13.08
CA ALA A 277 17.40 18.20 -12.36
C ALA A 277 18.46 17.51 -13.23
N VAL A 278 18.20 17.28 -14.52
CA VAL A 278 19.18 16.73 -15.46
C VAL A 278 20.37 17.67 -15.64
N GLU A 279 20.12 18.97 -15.80
CA GLU A 279 21.18 19.98 -15.91
C GLU A 279 22.06 19.99 -14.66
N ALA A 280 21.45 20.01 -13.47
CA ALA A 280 22.16 19.96 -12.21
C ALA A 280 22.98 18.68 -12.06
N TYR A 281 22.44 17.52 -12.46
CA TYR A 281 23.17 16.25 -12.47
C TYR A 281 24.40 16.32 -13.36
N ARG A 282 24.24 16.75 -14.62
CA ARG A 282 25.34 16.87 -15.60
C ARG A 282 26.43 17.81 -15.10
N ALA A 283 26.06 18.96 -14.52
CA ALA A 283 27.01 19.92 -13.99
C ALA A 283 27.82 19.40 -12.78
N ARG A 284 27.28 18.42 -12.05
CA ARG A 284 27.91 17.86 -10.84
C ARG A 284 28.68 16.58 -11.11
N LEU A 285 28.47 15.92 -12.25
CA LEU A 285 29.05 14.63 -12.58
C LEU A 285 30.59 14.60 -12.49
N PRO A 286 31.35 15.63 -12.96
CA PRO A 286 32.80 15.64 -12.79
C PRO A 286 33.24 15.67 -11.31
N GLN A 287 32.47 16.35 -10.45
CA GLN A 287 32.76 16.41 -9.00
C GLN A 287 32.45 15.07 -8.32
N VAL A 288 31.45 14.34 -8.80
CA VAL A 288 31.13 12.98 -8.35
C VAL A 288 32.28 12.04 -8.67
N VAL A 289 32.76 12.04 -9.93
CA VAL A 289 33.90 11.22 -10.36
C VAL A 289 35.13 11.46 -9.48
N GLU A 290 35.50 12.72 -9.28
CA GLU A 290 36.66 13.07 -8.45
C GLU A 290 36.51 12.61 -7.00
N LEU A 291 35.31 12.73 -6.42
CA LEU A 291 35.06 12.29 -5.05
C LEU A 291 35.08 10.76 -4.91
N VAL A 292 34.51 10.02 -5.87
CA VAL A 292 34.56 8.55 -5.90
C VAL A 292 36.00 8.05 -6.00
N LYS A 293 36.81 8.66 -6.88
CA LYS A 293 38.25 8.38 -6.97
C LYS A 293 38.95 8.63 -5.63
N ALA A 294 38.67 9.76 -4.98
CA ALA A 294 39.26 10.09 -3.68
C ALA A 294 38.85 9.10 -2.58
N LEU A 295 37.60 8.63 -2.55
CA LEU A 295 37.13 7.61 -1.63
C LEU A 295 37.86 6.27 -1.86
N ALA A 296 37.90 5.79 -3.10
CA ALA A 296 38.56 4.53 -3.44
C ALA A 296 40.06 4.56 -3.15
N ILE A 297 40.76 5.64 -3.52
CA ILE A 297 42.18 5.83 -3.20
C ILE A 297 42.40 5.89 -1.69
N ALA A 298 41.55 6.61 -0.96
CA ALA A 298 41.64 6.70 0.49
C ALA A 298 41.45 5.34 1.18
N GLU A 299 40.51 4.52 0.71
CA GLU A 299 40.29 3.16 1.22
C GLU A 299 41.50 2.25 0.97
N LEU A 300 42.04 2.25 -0.25
CA LEU A 300 43.22 1.46 -0.62
C LEU A 300 44.46 1.89 0.17
N GLU A 301 44.71 3.19 0.32
CA GLU A 301 45.83 3.72 1.09
C GLU A 301 45.68 3.43 2.59
N ALA A 302 44.47 3.58 3.14
CA ALA A 302 44.16 3.26 4.52
C ALA A 302 44.31 1.77 4.84
N ALA A 303 44.08 0.89 3.86
CA ALA A 303 44.29 -0.56 3.97
C ALA A 303 45.75 -0.97 3.68
N GLY A 304 46.59 -0.07 3.17
CA GLY A 304 47.93 -0.39 2.68
C GLY A 304 47.95 -1.30 1.46
N ALA A 305 46.84 -1.35 0.71
CA ALA A 305 46.64 -2.22 -0.45
C ALA A 305 46.87 -1.50 -1.79
N TYR A 306 47.28 -0.23 -1.78
CA TYR A 306 47.50 0.53 -3.00
C TYR A 306 48.75 0.06 -3.76
N VAL A 307 48.57 -0.47 -4.97
CA VAL A 307 49.63 -0.86 -5.90
C VAL A 307 49.73 0.17 -7.02
N GLU A 308 50.80 0.96 -7.04
CA GLU A 308 50.99 2.07 -7.99
C GLU A 308 50.94 1.61 -9.45
N ALA A 309 51.58 0.48 -9.77
CA ALA A 309 51.64 -0.05 -11.14
C ALA A 309 50.26 -0.42 -11.73
N ASP A 310 49.31 -0.81 -10.89
CA ASP A 310 47.98 -1.28 -11.31
C ASP A 310 46.91 -0.18 -11.15
N HIS A 311 46.96 0.56 -10.05
CA HIS A 311 45.92 1.53 -9.69
C HIS A 311 46.11 2.89 -10.34
N ASP A 312 47.34 3.39 -10.56
CA ASP A 312 47.54 4.70 -11.19
C ASP A 312 46.95 4.70 -12.63
N PRO A 313 47.25 3.72 -13.50
CA PRO A 313 46.66 3.67 -14.85
C PRO A 313 45.13 3.51 -14.84
N PHE A 314 44.58 2.89 -13.80
CA PHE A 314 43.13 2.74 -13.63
C PHE A 314 42.49 4.09 -13.28
N PHE A 315 42.97 4.79 -12.23
CA PHE A 315 42.41 6.05 -11.79
C PHE A 315 42.66 7.22 -12.75
N GLU A 316 43.73 7.17 -13.57
CA GLU A 316 43.96 8.13 -14.65
C GLU A 316 42.89 8.07 -15.75
N ARG A 317 42.32 6.88 -16.00
CA ARG A 317 41.29 6.65 -17.02
C ARG A 317 39.87 6.58 -16.44
N TYR A 318 39.74 6.62 -15.12
CA TYR A 318 38.44 6.56 -14.46
C TYR A 318 37.66 7.85 -14.73
N ASP A 319 36.56 7.71 -15.47
CA ASP A 319 35.68 8.79 -15.89
C ASP A 319 34.22 8.50 -15.53
N GLU A 320 33.34 9.35 -16.05
CA GLU A 320 31.89 9.31 -15.82
C GLU A 320 31.25 7.99 -16.25
N SER A 321 31.83 7.29 -17.25
CA SER A 321 31.34 6.02 -17.75
C SER A 321 31.67 4.83 -16.85
N ALA A 322 32.65 4.99 -15.96
CA ALA A 322 33.08 3.97 -15.01
C ALA A 322 32.29 4.00 -13.69
N LEU A 323 31.42 5.00 -13.48
CA LEU A 323 30.58 5.11 -12.29
C LEU A 323 29.56 3.97 -12.23
N THR A 324 29.52 3.28 -11.10
CA THR A 324 28.52 2.24 -10.84
C THR A 324 27.30 2.81 -10.13
N ALA A 325 26.20 2.04 -10.12
CA ALA A 325 25.02 2.40 -9.33
C ALA A 325 25.31 2.46 -7.82
N ASP A 326 26.30 1.70 -7.34
CA ASP A 326 26.72 1.71 -5.94
C ASP A 326 27.51 2.97 -5.60
N ASP A 327 28.35 3.46 -6.53
CA ASP A 327 29.04 4.74 -6.39
C ASP A 327 28.04 5.89 -6.31
N LEU A 328 27.05 5.92 -7.22
CA LEU A 328 26.01 6.96 -7.25
C LEU A 328 25.12 6.92 -5.99
N ALA A 329 24.86 5.74 -5.43
CA ALA A 329 24.02 5.58 -4.23
C ALA A 329 24.63 6.20 -2.96
N LEU A 330 25.93 6.51 -2.96
CA LEU A 330 26.59 7.25 -1.87
C LEU A 330 26.12 8.70 -1.79
N PHE A 331 25.73 9.30 -2.92
CA PHE A 331 25.39 10.72 -3.04
C PHE A 331 23.90 11.01 -2.76
N PRO A 332 23.53 12.28 -2.53
CA PRO A 332 22.13 12.64 -2.37
C PRO A 332 21.31 12.34 -3.63
N ASP A 333 20.11 11.80 -3.44
CA ASP A 333 19.18 11.59 -4.57
C ASP A 333 18.56 12.93 -5.01
N TYR A 334 18.22 13.05 -6.28
CA TYR A 334 17.50 14.22 -6.79
C TYR A 334 16.01 14.04 -6.52
N LEU A 335 15.34 14.99 -5.89
CA LEU A 335 13.89 15.04 -5.74
C LEU A 335 13.31 15.98 -6.80
N VAL A 336 12.42 15.49 -7.65
CA VAL A 336 11.67 16.29 -8.62
C VAL A 336 10.20 16.24 -8.24
N CYS A 337 9.63 17.34 -7.80
CA CYS A 337 8.20 17.46 -7.52
C CYS A 337 7.54 18.26 -8.64
N ILE A 338 7.00 17.57 -9.64
CA ILE A 338 6.29 18.20 -10.76
C ILE A 338 4.97 18.76 -10.22
N PRO A 339 4.77 20.09 -10.26
CA PRO A 339 3.55 20.70 -9.74
C PRO A 339 2.31 20.29 -10.55
N ARG A 340 1.16 20.51 -9.93
CA ARG A 340 -0.18 20.32 -10.51
C ARG A 340 -0.30 20.99 -11.88
N GLY A 341 -0.94 20.32 -12.84
CA GLY A 341 -1.10 20.82 -14.21
C GLY A 341 0.19 21.01 -15.04
N ARG A 342 1.39 20.73 -14.51
CA ARG A 342 2.67 20.96 -15.22
C ARG A 342 3.28 19.73 -15.88
N ASN A 343 2.63 18.56 -15.79
CA ASN A 343 3.06 17.34 -16.52
C ASN A 343 2.52 17.35 -17.96
N ASP A 344 2.92 18.34 -18.75
CA ASP A 344 2.54 18.46 -20.16
C ASP A 344 3.35 17.48 -21.05
N ALA A 345 3.20 17.55 -22.38
CA ALA A 345 3.87 16.59 -23.28
C ALA A 345 5.40 16.64 -23.18
N PRO A 346 6.05 17.82 -23.24
CA PRO A 346 7.49 17.95 -23.09
C PRO A 346 8.00 17.49 -21.72
N GLU A 347 7.32 17.87 -20.63
CA GLU A 347 7.73 17.45 -19.29
C GLU A 347 7.60 15.93 -19.12
N ASN A 348 6.51 15.33 -19.62
CA ASN A 348 6.31 13.89 -19.57
C ASN A 348 7.37 13.12 -20.38
N ALA A 349 7.75 13.62 -21.56
CA ALA A 349 8.82 13.01 -22.36
C ALA A 349 10.16 13.06 -21.60
N SER A 350 10.49 14.20 -21.00
CA SER A 350 11.69 14.40 -20.19
C SER A 350 11.70 13.47 -18.97
N LEU A 351 10.54 13.30 -18.33
CA LEU A 351 10.33 12.37 -17.22
C LEU A 351 10.63 10.93 -17.64
N MET A 352 10.09 10.47 -18.76
CA MET A 352 10.29 9.09 -19.23
C MET A 352 11.76 8.82 -19.60
N GLU A 353 12.43 9.78 -20.23
CA GLU A 353 13.86 9.71 -20.52
C GLU A 353 14.68 9.62 -19.22
N MET A 354 14.38 10.49 -18.25
CA MET A 354 15.05 10.52 -16.96
C MET A 354 14.85 9.21 -16.18
N LEU A 355 13.63 8.67 -16.10
CA LEU A 355 13.36 7.41 -15.41
C LEU A 355 14.06 6.22 -16.07
N SER A 356 14.26 6.25 -17.39
CA SER A 356 14.94 5.18 -18.14
C SER A 356 16.46 5.26 -18.06
N SER A 357 17.01 6.40 -17.60
CA SER A 357 18.46 6.65 -17.59
C SER A 357 19.20 6.02 -16.40
N GLY A 358 18.49 5.43 -15.44
CA GLY A 358 19.09 4.85 -14.23
C GLY A 358 19.56 5.86 -13.18
N LEU A 359 19.28 7.16 -13.38
CA LEU A 359 19.63 8.23 -12.44
C LEU A 359 19.01 7.99 -11.05
N PRO A 360 19.71 8.35 -9.95
CA PRO A 360 19.19 8.28 -8.59
C PRO A 360 18.21 9.44 -8.34
N VAL A 361 17.07 9.42 -9.04
CA VAL A 361 16.03 10.44 -8.98
C VAL A 361 14.75 9.91 -8.36
N LYS A 362 14.09 10.72 -7.55
CA LYS A 362 12.77 10.48 -6.96
C LYS A 362 11.82 11.52 -7.53
N VAL A 363 10.86 11.08 -8.35
CA VAL A 363 9.92 11.99 -9.00
C VAL A 363 8.54 11.83 -8.37
N LEU A 364 7.97 12.93 -7.92
CA LEU A 364 6.55 13.07 -7.61
C LEU A 364 5.85 13.74 -8.78
N VAL A 365 4.79 13.10 -9.28
CA VAL A 365 3.83 13.71 -10.19
C VAL A 365 2.49 13.82 -9.47
N GLN A 366 2.05 15.06 -9.26
CA GLN A 366 0.72 15.33 -8.71
C GLN A 366 -0.31 15.33 -9.84
N VAL A 367 -1.22 14.36 -9.81
CA VAL A 367 -2.36 14.25 -10.71
C VAL A 367 -3.52 14.99 -10.07
N ASP A 368 -4.06 15.97 -10.77
CA ASP A 368 -5.17 16.81 -10.33
C ASP A 368 -6.48 16.46 -11.05
N ASP A 369 -6.39 15.90 -12.26
CA ASP A 369 -7.55 15.46 -13.03
C ASP A 369 -7.46 13.98 -13.48
N LEU A 370 -8.49 13.22 -13.15
CA LEU A 370 -8.66 11.83 -13.56
C LEU A 370 -9.74 11.67 -14.63
N ILE A 371 -10.57 12.69 -14.82
CA ILE A 371 -11.75 12.66 -15.69
C ILE A 371 -11.49 13.58 -16.88
N ASP A 372 -10.50 13.22 -17.69
CA ASP A 372 -10.14 13.97 -18.90
C ASP A 372 -11.05 13.56 -20.07
N GLU A 373 -11.65 14.51 -20.77
CA GLU A 373 -12.35 14.27 -22.03
C GLU A 373 -11.39 14.47 -23.20
N ALA A 374 -11.26 13.45 -24.06
CA ALA A 374 -10.30 13.46 -25.15
C ALA A 374 -10.45 14.72 -26.03
N SER A 375 -9.37 15.49 -26.15
CA SER A 375 -9.32 16.73 -26.94
C SER A 375 -9.54 16.54 -28.46
N ILE A 376 -9.66 15.30 -28.93
CA ILE A 376 -9.97 14.93 -30.33
C ILE A 376 -11.47 15.15 -30.66
N GLY A 377 -12.24 15.76 -29.77
CA GLY A 377 -13.55 16.34 -30.09
C GLY A 377 -14.71 15.33 -30.19
N THR A 378 -14.53 14.09 -29.73
CA THR A 378 -15.58 13.06 -29.72
C THR A 378 -16.29 12.93 -28.36
N GLY A 379 -15.88 13.69 -27.34
CA GLY A 379 -16.49 13.66 -26.00
C GLY A 379 -16.35 12.32 -25.28
N HIS A 380 -15.30 11.54 -25.59
CA HIS A 380 -14.97 10.29 -24.89
C HIS A 380 -14.01 10.58 -23.74
N PHE A 381 -14.22 9.90 -22.61
CA PHE A 381 -13.25 9.92 -21.51
C PHE A 381 -11.92 9.27 -21.93
N ALA A 382 -10.83 10.02 -21.76
CA ALA A 382 -9.46 9.62 -22.02
C ALA A 382 -8.77 9.15 -20.74
N PHE A 383 -8.21 7.94 -20.78
CA PHE A 383 -7.30 7.44 -19.74
C PHE A 383 -5.86 7.71 -20.21
N GLY A 384 -5.42 8.96 -20.06
CA GLY A 384 -4.16 9.46 -20.59
C GLY A 384 -2.92 8.86 -19.91
N VAL A 385 -1.82 8.74 -20.67
CA VAL A 385 -0.50 8.35 -20.14
C VAL A 385 0.13 9.39 -19.20
N ARG A 386 -0.49 10.57 -19.07
CA ARG A 386 -0.06 11.66 -18.17
C ARG A 386 -0.79 11.69 -16.83
N SER A 387 -1.91 10.97 -16.73
CA SER A 387 -2.75 10.88 -15.54
C SER A 387 -2.86 9.42 -15.08
N ALA A 388 -4.02 8.78 -15.25
CA ALA A 388 -4.35 7.46 -14.71
C ALA A 388 -3.47 6.31 -15.23
N ARG A 389 -2.74 6.48 -16.35
CA ARG A 389 -1.87 5.44 -16.92
C ARG A 389 -0.37 5.69 -16.73
N LEU A 390 0.02 6.80 -16.11
CA LEU A 390 1.43 7.17 -15.97
C LEU A 390 2.25 6.09 -15.27
N ALA A 391 1.79 5.64 -14.10
CA ALA A 391 2.50 4.66 -13.29
C ALA A 391 2.60 3.29 -13.99
N THR A 392 1.52 2.82 -14.63
CA THR A 392 1.55 1.56 -15.39
C THR A 392 2.48 1.62 -16.61
N THR A 393 2.54 2.76 -17.30
CA THR A 393 3.50 2.97 -18.39
C THR A 393 4.93 2.90 -17.86
N ALA A 394 5.21 3.57 -16.74
CA ALA A 394 6.53 3.58 -16.11
C ALA A 394 6.96 2.18 -15.62
N MET A 395 6.04 1.38 -15.08
CA MET A 395 6.32 -0.03 -14.74
C MET A 395 6.82 -0.83 -15.94
N GLY A 396 6.28 -0.56 -17.14
CA GLY A 396 6.68 -1.24 -18.38
C GLY A 396 8.11 -0.93 -18.84
N LEU A 397 8.69 0.19 -18.41
CA LEU A 397 10.10 0.53 -18.68
C LEU A 397 11.06 -0.34 -17.85
N GLY A 398 10.60 -0.83 -16.68
CA GLY A 398 11.40 -1.65 -15.77
C GLY A 398 12.47 -0.84 -14.99
N GLY A 399 13.18 -1.51 -14.07
CA GLY A 399 14.36 -0.94 -13.40
C GLY A 399 14.11 0.15 -12.35
N MET A 400 12.86 0.50 -12.05
CA MET A 400 12.51 1.57 -11.10
C MET A 400 11.52 1.14 -10.04
N PHE A 401 11.41 1.95 -8.98
CA PHE A 401 10.31 1.87 -8.03
C PHE A 401 9.14 2.72 -8.54
N VAL A 402 7.91 2.21 -8.47
CA VAL A 402 6.69 2.95 -8.83
C VAL A 402 5.66 2.81 -7.72
N LEU A 403 5.09 3.92 -7.30
CA LEU A 403 3.92 3.95 -6.42
C LEU A 403 2.85 4.82 -7.06
N GLN A 404 1.66 4.26 -7.19
CA GLN A 404 0.44 5.01 -7.50
C GLN A 404 -0.44 5.01 -6.26
N SER A 405 -0.95 6.17 -5.85
CA SER A 405 -1.86 6.25 -4.70
C SER A 405 -2.61 7.58 -4.69
N PRO A 406 -3.87 7.63 -4.26
CA PRO A 406 -4.48 8.90 -3.87
C PRO A 406 -3.81 9.46 -2.61
N SER A 407 -3.91 10.77 -2.41
CA SER A 407 -3.41 11.52 -1.24
C SER A 407 -4.00 10.97 0.07
N SER A 408 -5.27 10.59 0.07
CA SER A 408 -5.98 9.96 1.20
C SER A 408 -5.35 8.66 1.71
N ASN A 409 -4.48 8.03 0.92
CA ASN A 409 -3.89 6.74 1.25
C ASN A 409 -2.37 6.79 1.49
N LEU A 410 -1.73 7.96 1.34
CA LEU A 410 -0.29 8.13 1.50
C LEU A 410 0.22 7.79 2.91
N TYR A 411 -0.52 8.18 3.96
CA TYR A 411 -0.12 7.88 5.34
C TYR A 411 -0.10 6.37 5.62
N ALA A 412 -1.09 5.64 5.11
CA ALA A 412 -1.16 4.21 5.28
C ALA A 412 -0.06 3.49 4.46
N LEU A 413 0.33 4.04 3.30
CA LEU A 413 1.46 3.57 2.49
C LEU A 413 2.83 4.18 2.86
N ARG A 414 2.97 4.85 4.02
CA ARG A 414 4.19 5.57 4.39
C ARG A 414 5.47 4.71 4.34
N GLU A 415 5.39 3.43 4.70
CA GLU A 415 6.55 2.54 4.60
C GLU A 415 6.94 2.25 3.14
N ARG A 416 5.96 2.15 2.23
CA ARG A 416 6.22 2.00 0.79
C ARG A 416 6.82 3.29 0.22
N VAL A 417 6.33 4.45 0.65
CA VAL A 417 6.91 5.75 0.28
C VAL A 417 8.37 5.83 0.70
N ARG A 418 8.67 5.55 1.97
CA ARG A 418 10.04 5.53 2.50
C ARG A 418 10.93 4.54 1.73
N ARG A 419 10.43 3.34 1.43
CA ARG A 419 11.15 2.33 0.64
C ARG A 419 11.48 2.83 -0.76
N GLY A 420 10.54 3.46 -1.45
CA GLY A 420 10.79 4.05 -2.76
C GLY A 420 11.80 5.20 -2.73
N LEU A 421 11.74 6.04 -1.70
CA LEU A 421 12.70 7.13 -1.51
C LEU A 421 14.10 6.62 -1.16
N ALA A 422 14.19 5.49 -0.47
CA ALA A 422 15.46 4.84 -0.09
C ALA A 422 16.02 3.89 -1.16
N CYS A 423 15.28 3.61 -2.25
CA CYS A 423 15.75 2.71 -3.30
C CYS A 423 16.98 3.31 -4.01
N ARG A 424 17.85 2.46 -4.59
CA ARG A 424 19.08 2.93 -5.26
C ARG A 424 18.79 3.64 -6.59
N GLY A 425 17.87 3.09 -7.37
CA GLY A 425 17.54 3.58 -8.70
C GLY A 425 16.48 4.67 -8.72
N PRO A 426 15.91 4.95 -9.91
CA PRO A 426 14.82 5.90 -10.05
C PRO A 426 13.56 5.43 -9.30
N ALA A 427 12.78 6.39 -8.81
CA ALA A 427 11.46 6.16 -8.22
C ALA A 427 10.43 7.14 -8.78
N LEU A 428 9.23 6.65 -9.10
CA LEU A 428 8.08 7.44 -9.51
C LEU A 428 6.95 7.32 -8.49
N PHE A 429 6.45 8.46 -8.04
CA PHE A 429 5.26 8.57 -7.19
C PHE A 429 4.19 9.33 -7.95
N ALA A 430 3.18 8.63 -8.46
CA ALA A 430 2.01 9.23 -9.10
C ALA A 430 0.90 9.38 -8.05
N VAL A 431 0.63 10.62 -7.63
CA VAL A 431 -0.32 10.88 -6.54
C VAL A 431 -1.50 11.70 -7.02
N TYR A 432 -2.71 11.17 -6.87
CA TYR A 432 -3.93 11.95 -7.09
C TYR A 432 -4.23 12.79 -5.85
N ASP A 433 -4.27 14.12 -6.00
CA ASP A 433 -4.37 15.04 -4.86
C ASP A 433 -5.79 15.19 -4.29
N GLY A 434 -6.82 14.96 -5.10
CA GLY A 434 -8.23 15.02 -4.70
C GLY A 434 -8.87 16.41 -4.78
N ASP A 435 -8.19 17.42 -5.33
CA ASP A 435 -8.72 18.79 -5.40
C ASP A 435 -8.97 19.23 -6.86
N PRO A 436 -10.14 18.98 -7.47
CA PRO A 436 -10.34 19.29 -8.90
C PRO A 436 -10.59 20.78 -9.21
N ASN A 437 -9.94 21.73 -8.51
CA ASN A 437 -10.04 23.17 -8.76
C ASN A 437 -11.43 23.78 -8.47
N ALA A 438 -12.00 23.49 -7.29
CA ALA A 438 -13.29 24.02 -6.81
C ALA A 438 -14.58 23.52 -7.52
N SER A 439 -14.49 22.53 -8.41
CA SER A 439 -15.68 21.90 -9.04
C SER A 439 -16.30 20.76 -8.23
N SER A 440 -15.53 20.10 -7.37
CA SER A 440 -16.01 19.02 -6.50
C SER A 440 -16.72 19.59 -5.27
N ALA A 441 -17.86 19.00 -4.92
CA ALA A 441 -18.59 19.31 -3.69
C ALA A 441 -17.99 18.61 -2.45
N LEU A 442 -16.94 17.81 -2.62
CA LEU A 442 -16.32 17.02 -1.56
C LEU A 442 -14.99 17.63 -1.09
N PRO A 443 -14.69 17.56 0.22
CA PRO A 443 -13.33 17.79 0.74
C PRO A 443 -12.29 16.93 0.03
N PRO A 444 -11.04 17.40 -0.14
CA PRO A 444 -10.03 16.70 -0.95
C PRO A 444 -9.75 15.26 -0.50
N TYR A 445 -9.74 14.99 0.82
CA TYR A 445 -9.63 13.63 1.35
C TYR A 445 -10.69 12.67 0.78
N LEU A 446 -11.97 13.09 0.76
CA LEU A 446 -13.06 12.25 0.29
C LEU A 446 -13.03 12.06 -1.21
N ALA A 447 -12.67 13.10 -1.98
CA ALA A 447 -12.50 12.97 -3.42
C ALA A 447 -11.35 12.00 -3.76
N ALA A 448 -10.21 12.10 -3.06
CA ALA A 448 -9.10 11.18 -3.21
C ALA A 448 -9.46 9.73 -2.80
N ALA A 449 -10.19 9.55 -1.69
CA ALA A 449 -10.69 8.24 -1.27
C ALA A 449 -11.71 7.66 -2.27
N ALA A 450 -12.64 8.48 -2.77
CA ALA A 450 -13.60 8.08 -3.78
C ALA A 450 -12.93 7.62 -5.07
N ALA A 451 -11.84 8.26 -5.50
CA ALA A 451 -11.06 7.81 -6.66
C ALA A 451 -10.48 6.40 -6.48
N MET A 452 -10.08 6.05 -5.25
CA MET A 452 -9.56 4.71 -4.94
C MET A 452 -10.67 3.65 -4.94
N GLU A 453 -11.75 3.91 -4.21
CA GLU A 453 -12.87 2.98 -4.03
C GLU A 453 -13.62 2.72 -5.33
N SER A 454 -13.69 3.72 -6.21
CA SER A 454 -14.28 3.63 -7.55
C SER A 454 -13.35 3.02 -8.61
N ARG A 455 -12.16 2.54 -8.22
CA ARG A 455 -11.13 2.03 -9.15
C ARG A 455 -10.68 3.04 -10.23
N ALA A 456 -10.99 4.33 -10.09
CA ALA A 456 -10.50 5.37 -10.98
C ALA A 456 -8.99 5.58 -10.83
N PHE A 457 -8.50 5.49 -9.59
CA PHE A 457 -7.08 5.63 -9.25
C PHE A 457 -6.71 4.68 -8.09
N PRO A 458 -6.68 3.36 -8.34
CA PRO A 458 -6.34 2.37 -7.32
C PRO A 458 -4.89 2.54 -6.88
N ALA A 459 -4.61 2.17 -5.64
CA ALA A 459 -3.27 2.21 -5.09
C ALA A 459 -2.47 0.97 -5.54
N PHE A 460 -1.19 1.12 -5.88
CA PHE A 460 -0.31 -0.04 -6.06
C PHE A 460 1.14 0.35 -5.88
N THR A 461 1.98 -0.64 -5.63
CA THR A 461 3.43 -0.49 -5.61
C THR A 461 4.09 -1.51 -6.52
N TYR A 462 5.09 -1.07 -7.28
CA TYR A 462 6.02 -1.90 -8.04
C TYR A 462 7.45 -1.57 -7.62
N ASP A 463 8.19 -2.55 -7.11
CA ASP A 463 9.60 -2.42 -6.76
C ASP A 463 10.41 -3.41 -7.59
N ALA A 464 11.07 -2.91 -8.65
CA ALA A 464 11.91 -3.73 -9.53
C ALA A 464 13.03 -4.48 -8.78
N SER A 465 13.45 -3.99 -7.61
CA SER A 465 14.51 -4.57 -6.78
C SER A 465 14.02 -5.61 -5.76
N ALA A 466 12.71 -5.73 -5.55
CA ALA A 466 12.15 -6.56 -4.48
C ALA A 466 12.23 -8.09 -4.70
N GLY A 467 12.69 -8.54 -5.87
CA GLY A 467 12.89 -9.96 -6.15
C GLY A 467 13.02 -10.28 -7.65
N GLY A 468 13.03 -11.57 -7.99
CA GLY A 468 13.17 -12.06 -9.36
C GLY A 468 11.87 -12.24 -10.15
N ASN A 469 10.70 -12.11 -9.50
CA ASN A 469 9.39 -12.40 -10.09
C ASN A 469 8.36 -11.32 -9.77
N TRP A 470 7.21 -11.36 -10.45
CA TRP A 470 6.13 -10.38 -10.27
C TRP A 470 5.53 -10.37 -8.88
N ALA A 471 5.33 -11.55 -8.27
CA ALA A 471 4.75 -11.66 -6.93
C ALA A 471 5.58 -10.94 -5.84
N ALA A 472 6.90 -10.91 -5.99
CA ALA A 472 7.78 -10.17 -5.08
C ALA A 472 7.83 -8.66 -5.41
N ARG A 473 7.63 -8.29 -6.67
CA ARG A 473 7.81 -6.92 -7.18
C ARG A 473 6.54 -6.07 -7.09
N PHE A 474 5.36 -6.65 -7.24
CA PHE A 474 4.10 -5.90 -7.36
C PHE A 474 3.15 -6.17 -6.18
N SER A 475 2.44 -5.13 -5.74
CA SER A 475 1.50 -5.22 -4.63
C SER A 475 0.31 -4.28 -4.79
N LEU A 476 -0.89 -4.80 -4.53
CA LEU A 476 -2.16 -4.07 -4.43
C LEU A 476 -2.55 -3.78 -2.98
N GLU A 477 -1.58 -3.74 -2.08
CA GLU A 477 -1.79 -3.46 -0.65
C GLU A 477 -2.68 -2.22 -0.45
N ASN A 478 -3.55 -2.31 0.55
CA ASN A 478 -4.41 -1.22 1.03
C ASN A 478 -5.60 -0.84 0.13
N ASN A 479 -5.80 -1.50 -1.02
CA ASN A 479 -7.09 -1.45 -1.71
C ASN A 479 -8.10 -2.31 -0.99
N ARG A 480 -9.30 -1.79 -0.78
CA ARG A 480 -10.41 -2.56 -0.24
C ARG A 480 -10.96 -3.53 -1.28
N ASP A 481 -11.35 -4.71 -0.80
CA ASP A 481 -11.91 -5.81 -1.58
C ASP A 481 -11.12 -6.06 -2.88
N PRO A 482 -9.80 -6.33 -2.80
CA PRO A 482 -8.91 -6.32 -3.96
C PRO A 482 -9.23 -7.41 -5.00
N ASP A 483 -9.98 -8.45 -4.61
CA ASP A 483 -10.41 -9.53 -5.51
C ASP A 483 -11.75 -9.23 -6.21
N ALA A 484 -12.45 -8.16 -5.82
CA ALA A 484 -13.76 -7.78 -6.36
C ALA A 484 -13.66 -6.60 -7.32
N ASP A 485 -14.62 -6.52 -8.24
CA ASP A 485 -14.75 -5.41 -9.20
C ASP A 485 -14.94 -4.07 -8.48
N TRP A 486 -15.81 -4.04 -7.47
CA TRP A 486 -16.20 -2.83 -6.74
C TRP A 486 -16.23 -3.07 -5.25
N THR A 487 -15.96 -2.02 -4.47
CA THR A 487 -16.24 -2.02 -3.03
C THR A 487 -17.75 -1.96 -2.80
N VAL A 488 -18.27 -2.86 -1.97
CA VAL A 488 -19.70 -2.94 -1.66
C VAL A 488 -19.95 -2.61 -0.19
N GLU A 489 -20.86 -1.66 0.04
CA GLU A 489 -21.22 -1.19 1.37
C GLU A 489 -22.70 -1.40 1.68
N SER A 490 -22.99 -1.55 2.96
CA SER A 490 -24.37 -1.57 3.45
C SER A 490 -24.90 -0.14 3.56
N PHE A 491 -26.00 0.14 2.89
CA PHE A 491 -26.72 1.41 2.94
C PHE A 491 -28.10 1.21 3.54
N GLU A 492 -28.51 2.11 4.43
CA GLU A 492 -29.79 2.03 5.11
C GLU A 492 -30.57 3.33 4.94
N PHE A 493 -31.84 3.22 4.59
CA PHE A 493 -32.74 4.35 4.40
C PHE A 493 -34.16 3.99 4.82
N ALA A 494 -35.00 5.00 5.02
CA ALA A 494 -36.43 4.81 5.24
C ALA A 494 -37.17 4.87 3.90
N ASP A 495 -38.06 3.92 3.64
CA ASP A 495 -38.93 3.94 2.46
C ASP A 495 -40.14 4.88 2.64
N ASP A 496 -41.00 4.93 1.62
CA ASP A 496 -42.21 5.76 1.62
C ASP A 496 -43.20 5.38 2.75
N ALA A 497 -43.10 4.16 3.30
CA ALA A 497 -43.88 3.67 4.45
C ALA A 497 -43.14 3.84 5.79
N LEU A 498 -42.03 4.60 5.79
CA LEU A 498 -41.14 4.83 6.93
C LEU A 498 -40.55 3.53 7.52
N GLN A 499 -40.47 2.48 6.71
CA GLN A 499 -39.81 1.23 7.09
C GLN A 499 -38.33 1.32 6.80
N ARG A 500 -37.51 0.74 7.68
CA ARG A 500 -36.07 0.65 7.49
C ARG A 500 -35.77 -0.37 6.39
N VAL A 501 -35.20 0.11 5.29
CA VAL A 501 -34.67 -0.71 4.20
C VAL A 501 -33.16 -0.73 4.30
N ARG A 502 -32.57 -1.91 4.09
CA ARG A 502 -31.12 -2.12 4.04
C ARG A 502 -30.77 -2.71 2.70
N GLU A 503 -29.95 -1.99 1.93
CA GLU A 503 -29.46 -2.42 0.62
C GLU A 503 -27.93 -2.55 0.64
N ARG A 504 -27.39 -3.36 -0.28
CA ARG A 504 -25.96 -3.43 -0.55
C ARG A 504 -25.69 -2.65 -1.83
N ILE A 505 -24.90 -1.59 -1.73
CA ILE A 505 -24.60 -0.67 -2.83
C ILE A 505 -23.11 -0.76 -3.15
N ALA A 506 -22.79 -0.93 -4.43
CA ALA A 506 -21.42 -0.84 -4.93
C ALA A 506 -21.04 0.62 -5.16
N PHE A 507 -19.80 1.01 -4.84
CA PHE A 507 -19.24 2.30 -5.23
C PHE A 507 -18.46 2.14 -6.54
N THR A 508 -18.96 2.74 -7.62
CA THR A 508 -18.45 2.54 -8.98
C THR A 508 -17.77 3.79 -9.54
N TYR A 509 -17.14 3.67 -10.71
CA TYR A 509 -16.59 4.81 -11.44
C TYR A 509 -17.64 5.91 -11.70
N ALA A 510 -18.90 5.55 -11.96
CA ALA A 510 -19.97 6.52 -12.16
C ALA A 510 -20.29 7.33 -10.89
N ASP A 511 -20.20 6.70 -9.70
CA ASP A 511 -20.37 7.39 -8.41
C ASP A 511 -19.25 8.41 -8.18
N PHE A 512 -18.01 8.07 -8.55
CA PHE A 512 -16.89 9.01 -8.49
C PHE A 512 -17.09 10.21 -9.44
N VAL A 513 -17.50 9.98 -10.69
CA VAL A 513 -17.75 11.07 -11.64
C VAL A 513 -18.93 11.95 -11.21
N LEU A 514 -19.94 11.39 -10.53
CA LEU A 514 -21.05 12.18 -9.96
C LEU A 514 -20.57 13.20 -8.92
N CYS A 515 -19.42 12.99 -8.29
CA CYS A 515 -18.85 13.92 -7.32
C CYS A 515 -18.30 15.21 -7.95
N ASP A 516 -18.07 15.22 -9.26
CA ASP A 516 -17.53 16.38 -9.99
C ASP A 516 -18.62 17.06 -10.83
N ARG A 517 -18.90 18.33 -10.48
CA ARG A 517 -19.94 19.12 -11.13
C ARG A 517 -19.66 19.39 -12.61
N ARG A 518 -18.42 19.24 -13.09
CA ARG A 518 -18.07 19.40 -14.51
C ARG A 518 -18.77 18.36 -15.41
N HIS A 519 -19.15 17.21 -14.85
CA HIS A 519 -19.66 16.06 -15.61
C HIS A 519 -21.16 15.79 -15.38
N THR A 520 -21.91 16.74 -14.80
CA THR A 520 -23.36 16.60 -14.55
C THR A 520 -24.19 16.34 -15.81
N ALA A 521 -23.68 16.74 -16.98
CA ALA A 521 -24.31 16.47 -18.28
C ALA A 521 -24.48 14.97 -18.59
N HIS A 522 -23.65 14.10 -18.00
CA HIS A 522 -23.73 12.64 -18.15
C HIS A 522 -24.81 12.00 -17.26
N PHE A 523 -25.50 12.81 -16.46
CA PHE A 523 -26.48 12.35 -15.48
C PHE A 523 -27.85 13.01 -15.66
N ALA A 524 -28.89 12.27 -15.30
CA ALA A 524 -30.24 12.80 -15.17
C ALA A 524 -30.96 12.16 -13.98
N VAL A 525 -31.70 12.97 -13.23
CA VAL A 525 -32.49 12.50 -12.09
C VAL A 525 -33.81 11.95 -12.60
N VAL A 526 -34.19 10.75 -12.14
CA VAL A 526 -35.46 10.12 -12.48
C VAL A 526 -36.47 10.36 -11.35
N PRO A 527 -37.58 11.06 -11.64
CA PRO A 527 -38.68 11.23 -10.68
C PRO A 527 -39.18 9.89 -10.12
N ARG A 528 -39.55 9.88 -8.83
CA ARG A 528 -39.93 8.67 -8.09
C ARG A 528 -41.06 7.87 -8.75
N ASP A 529 -42.04 8.54 -9.35
CA ASP A 529 -43.16 7.96 -10.07
C ASP A 529 -42.77 7.23 -11.37
N ARG A 530 -41.55 7.45 -11.86
CA ARG A 530 -41.02 6.86 -13.09
C ARG A 530 -40.02 5.73 -12.85
N TRP A 531 -39.81 5.33 -11.59
CA TRP A 531 -38.94 4.19 -11.26
C TRP A 531 -39.58 2.89 -11.75
N ASN A 532 -38.79 2.04 -12.39
CA ASN A 532 -39.26 0.81 -13.00
C ASN A 532 -38.20 -0.31 -12.92
N ALA A 533 -38.61 -1.53 -13.26
CA ALA A 533 -37.76 -2.72 -13.18
C ALA A 533 -36.68 -2.82 -14.29
N ALA A 534 -36.75 -1.98 -15.33
CA ALA A 534 -35.75 -1.92 -16.38
C ALA A 534 -34.53 -1.06 -15.98
N MET A 535 -34.60 -0.37 -14.84
CA MET A 535 -33.47 0.33 -14.25
C MET A 535 -32.59 -0.65 -13.47
N LEU A 536 -31.29 -0.66 -13.73
CA LEU A 536 -30.32 -1.50 -13.03
C LEU A 536 -29.23 -0.66 -12.36
N PRO A 537 -28.76 -1.03 -11.16
CA PRO A 537 -27.55 -0.44 -10.61
C PRO A 537 -26.38 -0.54 -11.60
N VAL A 538 -25.52 0.47 -11.64
CA VAL A 538 -24.35 0.51 -12.55
C VAL A 538 -23.50 -0.77 -12.44
N SER A 539 -23.26 -1.28 -11.23
CA SER A 539 -22.52 -2.54 -11.01
C SER A 539 -23.13 -3.73 -11.73
N ASP A 540 -24.44 -3.89 -11.62
CA ASP A 540 -25.18 -5.02 -12.18
C ASP A 540 -25.30 -4.92 -13.70
N TRP A 541 -25.37 -3.69 -14.21
CA TRP A 541 -25.34 -3.41 -15.64
C TRP A 541 -23.97 -3.77 -16.24
N LEU A 542 -22.87 -3.41 -15.55
CA LEU A 542 -21.50 -3.68 -16.01
C LEU A 542 -21.13 -5.18 -16.00
N ALA A 543 -21.67 -5.92 -15.03
CA ALA A 543 -21.46 -7.37 -14.91
C ALA A 543 -22.15 -8.19 -16.02
N ARG A 544 -23.11 -7.60 -16.74
CA ARG A 544 -23.85 -8.27 -17.81
C ARG A 544 -23.21 -8.07 -19.18
N PRO A 545 -23.35 -9.05 -20.09
CA PRO A 545 -22.93 -8.89 -21.48
C PRO A 545 -23.79 -7.86 -22.20
N ASP A 546 -23.23 -7.19 -23.20
CA ASP A 546 -23.87 -6.04 -23.87
C ASP A 546 -25.28 -6.37 -24.43
N GLY A 547 -25.50 -7.58 -24.95
CA GLY A 547 -26.79 -8.01 -25.50
C GLY A 547 -27.93 -8.12 -24.47
N GLU A 548 -27.63 -8.28 -23.18
CA GLU A 548 -28.64 -8.36 -22.11
C GLU A 548 -29.02 -6.99 -21.52
N THR A 549 -28.31 -5.94 -21.94
CA THR A 549 -28.46 -4.58 -21.40
C THR A 549 -29.16 -3.61 -22.35
N THR A 550 -29.51 -4.04 -23.57
CA THR A 550 -30.10 -3.19 -24.61
C THR A 550 -31.40 -2.50 -24.17
N ASP A 551 -32.24 -3.19 -23.40
CA ASP A 551 -33.51 -2.66 -22.86
C ASP A 551 -33.40 -2.32 -21.36
N ARG A 552 -32.21 -1.88 -20.91
CA ARG A 552 -31.94 -1.54 -19.51
C ARG A 552 -31.23 -0.19 -19.40
N VAL A 553 -31.56 0.55 -18.35
CA VAL A 553 -30.95 1.85 -18.08
C VAL A 553 -30.15 1.79 -16.77
N PRO A 554 -28.84 2.09 -16.79
CA PRO A 554 -28.02 2.08 -15.59
C PRO A 554 -28.29 3.31 -14.72
N TYR A 555 -28.28 3.13 -13.40
CA TYR A 555 -28.41 4.21 -12.43
C TYR A 555 -27.45 4.08 -11.25
N VAL A 556 -27.13 5.23 -10.65
CA VAL A 556 -26.46 5.34 -9.35
C VAL A 556 -27.44 5.89 -8.30
N TRP A 557 -27.20 5.53 -7.05
CA TRP A 557 -27.95 6.04 -5.92
C TRP A 557 -27.34 7.36 -5.45
N ALA A 558 -28.15 8.42 -5.40
CA ALA A 558 -27.71 9.73 -4.95
C ALA A 558 -28.62 10.29 -3.85
N VAL A 559 -28.07 11.15 -3.00
CA VAL A 559 -28.79 11.82 -1.92
C VAL A 559 -28.62 13.33 -2.09
N ASP A 560 -29.71 14.08 -1.90
CA ASP A 560 -29.70 15.54 -1.94
C ASP A 560 -29.40 16.17 -0.57
N THR A 561 -29.43 17.50 -0.50
CA THR A 561 -29.20 18.23 0.75
C THR A 561 -30.25 17.94 1.83
N ASP A 562 -31.45 17.56 1.44
CA ASP A 562 -32.60 17.27 2.31
C ASP A 562 -32.67 15.78 2.72
N ASP A 563 -31.59 15.03 2.51
CA ASP A 563 -31.47 13.60 2.80
C ASP A 563 -32.48 12.71 2.04
N ARG A 564 -32.94 13.15 0.87
CA ARG A 564 -33.83 12.35 0.01
C ARG A 564 -33.03 11.51 -0.97
N LEU A 565 -33.46 10.27 -1.14
CA LEU A 565 -32.84 9.30 -2.04
C LEU A 565 -33.37 9.43 -3.46
N HIS A 566 -32.46 9.50 -4.43
CA HIS A 566 -32.73 9.64 -5.85
C HIS A 566 -32.06 8.53 -6.67
N ARG A 567 -32.71 8.11 -7.76
CA ARG A 567 -32.07 7.33 -8.83
C ARG A 567 -31.60 8.27 -9.93
N VAL A 568 -30.30 8.28 -10.18
CA VAL A 568 -29.67 9.11 -11.19
C VAL A 568 -29.18 8.22 -12.32
N ILE A 569 -29.78 8.35 -13.50
CA ILE A 569 -29.41 7.54 -14.67
C ILE A 569 -28.16 8.10 -15.33
N VAL A 570 -27.40 7.20 -15.96
CA VAL A 570 -26.06 7.48 -16.51
C VAL A 570 -26.07 7.31 -18.02
N ASP A 571 -25.38 8.17 -18.76
CA ASP A 571 -25.24 8.04 -20.21
C ASP A 571 -24.25 6.95 -20.65
N ALA A 572 -24.35 6.55 -21.92
CA ALA A 572 -23.56 5.46 -22.49
C ALA A 572 -22.05 5.78 -22.56
N ARG A 573 -21.67 7.06 -22.65
CA ARG A 573 -20.27 7.50 -22.71
C ARG A 573 -19.59 7.27 -21.37
N LEU A 574 -20.25 7.65 -20.28
CA LEU A 574 -19.76 7.41 -18.93
C LEU A 574 -19.77 5.90 -18.61
N MET A 575 -20.76 5.15 -19.07
CA MET A 575 -20.75 3.69 -18.93
C MET A 575 -19.58 3.02 -19.65
N GLN A 576 -19.19 3.51 -20.83
CA GLN A 576 -17.99 3.03 -21.51
C GLN A 576 -16.72 3.36 -20.72
N ALA A 577 -16.65 4.53 -20.09
CA ALA A 577 -15.54 4.89 -19.21
C ALA A 577 -15.47 3.98 -17.97
N ALA A 578 -16.61 3.66 -17.35
CA ALA A 578 -16.68 2.71 -16.25
C ALA A 578 -16.20 1.30 -16.65
N ARG A 579 -16.57 0.81 -17.84
CA ARG A 579 -16.03 -0.46 -18.39
C ARG A 579 -14.51 -0.40 -18.57
N ARG A 580 -13.95 0.73 -19.03
CA ARG A 580 -12.50 0.92 -19.19
C ARG A 580 -11.78 0.96 -17.86
N ALA A 581 -12.32 1.66 -16.85
CA ALA A 581 -11.76 1.70 -15.50
C ALA A 581 -11.71 0.28 -14.90
N LEU A 582 -12.79 -0.49 -15.05
CA LEU A 582 -12.84 -1.88 -14.59
C LEU A 582 -11.81 -2.77 -15.30
N LEU A 583 -11.65 -2.63 -16.62
CA LEU A 583 -10.64 -3.37 -17.38
C LEU A 583 -9.20 -3.02 -16.96
N LEU A 584 -8.93 -1.77 -16.57
CA LEU A 584 -7.64 -1.37 -16.00
C LEU A 584 -7.43 -2.01 -14.62
N TRP A 585 -8.48 -2.08 -13.80
CA TRP A 585 -8.44 -2.76 -12.51
C TRP A 585 -8.15 -4.26 -12.64
N HIS A 586 -8.83 -4.96 -13.55
CA HIS A 586 -8.59 -6.39 -13.82
C HIS A 586 -7.14 -6.67 -14.25
N ARG A 587 -6.53 -5.77 -15.04
CA ARG A 587 -5.10 -5.89 -15.40
C ARG A 587 -4.18 -5.76 -14.20
N LEU A 588 -4.50 -4.84 -13.28
CA LEU A 588 -3.73 -4.68 -12.04
C LEU A 588 -3.89 -5.90 -11.13
N GLN A 589 -5.11 -6.46 -11.02
CA GLN A 589 -5.36 -7.72 -10.33
C GLN A 589 -4.50 -8.84 -10.90
N GLU A 590 -4.48 -9.01 -12.21
CA GLU A 590 -3.67 -10.05 -12.87
C GLU A 590 -2.17 -9.86 -12.61
N HIS A 591 -1.67 -8.62 -12.61
CA HIS A 591 -0.29 -8.31 -12.18
C HIS A 591 -0.03 -8.64 -10.70
N GLY A 592 -1.03 -8.49 -9.85
CA GLY A 592 -1.02 -8.90 -8.44
C GLY A 592 -1.19 -10.40 -8.20
N GLY A 593 -1.38 -11.20 -9.26
CA GLY A 593 -1.64 -12.64 -9.15
C GLY A 593 -3.09 -12.98 -8.77
N ILE A 594 -3.98 -11.99 -8.74
CA ILE A 594 -5.42 -12.15 -8.53
C ILE A 594 -6.06 -12.43 -9.90
N HIS A 595 -6.95 -13.43 -9.98
CA HIS A 595 -7.59 -13.85 -11.25
C HIS A 595 -6.60 -14.03 -12.40
N ASN A 596 -5.44 -14.64 -12.11
CA ASN A 596 -4.39 -14.79 -13.10
C ASN A 596 -4.79 -15.81 -14.17
N SER A 597 -4.99 -15.34 -15.40
CA SER A 597 -5.55 -16.15 -16.49
C SER A 597 -4.68 -17.36 -16.84
N HIS A 598 -3.35 -17.22 -16.78
CA HIS A 598 -2.43 -18.33 -17.02
C HIS A 598 -2.47 -19.39 -15.91
N ALA A 599 -2.54 -18.96 -14.65
CA ALA A 599 -2.66 -19.86 -13.51
C ALA A 599 -3.99 -20.63 -13.55
N GLU A 600 -5.10 -19.95 -13.86
CA GLU A 600 -6.42 -20.57 -14.01
C GLU A 600 -6.47 -21.58 -15.15
N GLN A 601 -5.88 -21.26 -16.30
CA GLN A 601 -5.76 -22.19 -17.43
C GLN A 601 -4.92 -23.42 -17.06
N LEU A 602 -3.81 -23.22 -16.34
CA LEU A 602 -2.97 -24.32 -15.87
C LEU A 602 -3.75 -25.22 -14.90
N LEU A 603 -4.42 -24.63 -13.90
CA LEU A 603 -5.25 -25.37 -12.94
C LEU A 603 -6.39 -26.12 -13.63
N THR A 604 -7.03 -25.53 -14.63
CA THR A 604 -8.10 -26.18 -15.40
C THR A 604 -7.57 -27.36 -16.19
N ARG A 605 -6.39 -27.23 -16.83
CA ARG A 605 -5.74 -28.33 -17.55
C ARG A 605 -5.31 -29.47 -16.61
N GLU A 606 -4.72 -29.13 -15.47
CA GLU A 606 -4.30 -30.12 -14.46
C GLU A 606 -5.52 -30.86 -13.87
N ARG A 607 -6.61 -30.15 -13.57
CA ARG A 607 -7.88 -30.77 -13.14
C ARG A 607 -8.42 -31.73 -14.19
N ALA A 608 -8.47 -31.31 -15.46
CA ALA A 608 -8.94 -32.16 -16.55
C ALA A 608 -8.04 -33.40 -16.76
N ALA A 609 -6.71 -33.24 -16.64
CA ALA A 609 -5.77 -34.35 -16.73
C ALA A 609 -5.94 -35.34 -15.56
N TRP A 610 -6.10 -34.82 -14.34
CA TRP A 610 -6.34 -35.63 -13.15
C TRP A 610 -7.68 -36.37 -13.22
N GLU A 611 -8.75 -35.70 -13.66
CA GLU A 611 -10.07 -36.31 -13.89
C GLU A 611 -9.99 -37.41 -14.96
N ALA A 612 -9.25 -37.18 -16.05
CA ALA A 612 -9.02 -38.18 -17.08
C ALA A 612 -8.23 -39.39 -16.56
N GLN A 613 -7.19 -39.16 -15.75
CA GLN A 613 -6.42 -40.23 -15.11
C GLN A 613 -7.30 -41.03 -14.13
N LYS A 614 -8.09 -40.36 -13.30
CA LYS A 614 -9.02 -41.02 -12.38
C LYS A 614 -10.08 -41.81 -13.12
N GLN A 615 -10.58 -41.30 -14.23
CA GLN A 615 -11.53 -42.02 -15.07
C GLN A 615 -10.88 -43.26 -15.71
N GLN A 616 -9.63 -43.16 -16.18
CA GLN A 616 -8.86 -44.32 -16.68
C GLN A 616 -8.57 -45.35 -15.59
N GLU A 617 -8.23 -44.92 -14.36
CA GLU A 617 -8.07 -45.82 -13.21
C GLU A 617 -9.38 -46.55 -12.91
N LEU A 618 -10.51 -45.84 -12.83
CA LEU A 618 -11.84 -46.43 -12.62
C LEU A 618 -12.22 -47.40 -13.75
N ASP A 619 -11.95 -47.03 -15.00
CA ASP A 619 -12.25 -47.88 -16.15
C ASP A 619 -11.33 -49.10 -16.19
N SER A 620 -10.07 -49.00 -15.78
CA SER A 620 -9.15 -50.13 -15.64
C SER A 620 -9.59 -51.09 -14.53
N VAL A 621 -10.04 -50.57 -13.38
CA VAL A 621 -10.59 -51.38 -12.29
C VAL A 621 -11.90 -52.03 -12.71
N ARG A 622 -12.77 -51.33 -13.45
CA ARG A 622 -13.99 -51.91 -14.04
C ARG A 622 -13.67 -52.98 -15.07
N GLN A 623 -12.66 -52.78 -15.91
CA GLN A 623 -12.22 -53.79 -16.88
C GLN A 623 -11.57 -54.99 -16.20
N ALA A 624 -10.78 -54.80 -15.14
CA ALA A 624 -10.24 -55.89 -14.33
C ALA A 624 -11.35 -56.65 -13.59
N GLY A 625 -12.35 -55.95 -13.06
CA GLY A 625 -13.55 -56.56 -12.48
C GLY A 625 -14.39 -57.33 -13.50
N LYS A 626 -14.53 -56.80 -14.73
CA LYS A 626 -15.19 -57.52 -15.85
C LYS A 626 -14.36 -58.70 -16.34
N ALA A 627 -13.03 -58.59 -16.38
CA ALA A 627 -12.11 -59.67 -16.74
C ALA A 627 -12.18 -60.81 -15.70
N ALA A 628 -12.17 -60.47 -14.41
CA ALA A 628 -12.40 -61.42 -13.32
C ALA A 628 -13.78 -62.09 -13.44
N ALA A 629 -14.83 -61.32 -13.74
CA ALA A 629 -16.16 -61.85 -13.98
C ALA A 629 -16.25 -62.74 -15.25
N THR A 630 -15.47 -62.48 -16.31
CA THR A 630 -15.40 -63.37 -17.49
C THR A 630 -14.61 -64.66 -17.22
N VAL A 631 -13.60 -64.65 -16.35
CA VAL A 631 -12.93 -65.88 -15.88
C VAL A 631 -13.88 -66.70 -15.00
N GLU A 632 -14.75 -66.03 -14.24
CA GLU A 632 -15.82 -66.68 -13.48
C GLU A 632 -16.99 -67.16 -14.38
N ALA A 633 -17.22 -66.51 -15.53
CA ALA A 633 -18.28 -66.86 -16.48
C ALA A 633 -17.91 -67.97 -17.48
N GLU A 634 -16.63 -68.33 -17.65
CA GLU A 634 -16.24 -69.59 -18.32
C GLU A 634 -16.51 -70.82 -17.44
N ALA A 635 -16.86 -70.60 -16.15
CA ALA A 635 -17.28 -71.63 -15.20
C ALA A 635 -18.80 -71.65 -14.90
N ALA A 636 -19.60 -70.71 -15.41
CA ALA A 636 -21.06 -70.79 -15.28
C ALA A 636 -21.82 -69.87 -16.26
N ALA A 637 -22.65 -70.49 -17.10
CA ALA A 637 -23.74 -69.86 -17.84
C ALA A 637 -24.99 -70.74 -17.73
N PRO A 638 -26.23 -70.21 -17.88
CA PRO A 638 -26.69 -68.86 -17.55
C PRO A 638 -28.11 -68.81 -16.91
N ALA A 639 -28.52 -67.59 -16.51
CA ALA A 639 -29.85 -66.96 -16.73
C ALA A 639 -30.51 -66.36 -15.48
N ALA A 640 -30.56 -65.01 -15.38
CA ALA A 640 -31.76 -64.22 -15.70
C ALA A 640 -31.62 -62.72 -15.26
N ALA A 641 -31.78 -61.85 -16.27
CA ALA A 641 -32.36 -60.49 -16.37
C ALA A 641 -32.27 -59.41 -15.24
N PRO A 642 -32.18 -58.11 -15.62
CA PRO A 642 -31.75 -56.99 -14.76
C PRO A 642 -32.91 -56.24 -14.06
N PRO A 643 -32.64 -55.48 -12.98
CA PRO A 643 -33.63 -54.65 -12.31
C PRO A 643 -33.73 -53.25 -12.95
N THR A 644 -34.97 -52.74 -12.96
CA THR A 644 -35.35 -51.36 -13.20
C THR A 644 -34.95 -50.47 -12.02
N ASN A 645 -34.61 -49.23 -12.35
CA ASN A 645 -34.23 -48.18 -11.42
C ASN A 645 -35.47 -47.49 -10.82
N GLU A 646 -35.24 -46.77 -9.71
CA GLU A 646 -36.12 -45.84 -8.99
C GLU A 646 -37.05 -46.40 -7.91
N ALA A 647 -36.58 -46.33 -6.66
CA ALA A 647 -37.34 -45.71 -5.57
C ALA A 647 -36.39 -45.38 -4.40
N ALA A 648 -36.60 -44.20 -3.81
CA ALA A 648 -36.00 -43.79 -2.56
C ALA A 648 -36.26 -44.84 -1.47
N VAL A 649 -35.18 -45.38 -0.90
CA VAL A 649 -35.26 -46.32 0.22
C VAL A 649 -35.21 -45.50 1.50
N GLU A 650 -36.36 -45.34 2.17
CA GLU A 650 -36.38 -45.33 3.63
C GLU A 650 -35.77 -46.66 4.08
N ARG A 651 -34.57 -46.59 4.67
CA ARG A 651 -33.79 -47.77 5.02
C ARG A 651 -34.23 -48.24 6.41
N ALA A 652 -34.58 -49.52 6.50
CA ALA A 652 -34.79 -50.24 7.76
C ALA A 652 -33.60 -50.05 8.72
N PRO A 653 -33.81 -50.14 10.05
CA PRO A 653 -32.76 -49.89 11.05
C PRO A 653 -31.52 -50.71 10.73
N SER A 654 -30.45 -50.00 10.39
CA SER A 654 -29.13 -50.57 10.13
C SER A 654 -28.48 -50.88 11.47
N ASP A 655 -27.99 -52.12 11.63
CA ASP A 655 -27.21 -52.50 12.81
C ASP A 655 -25.84 -51.75 12.87
N GLU A 656 -25.41 -51.12 11.79
CA GLU A 656 -24.19 -50.32 11.69
C GLU A 656 -24.45 -48.82 11.81
N ALA A 657 -23.53 -48.11 12.48
CA ALA A 657 -23.60 -46.66 12.63
C ALA A 657 -23.39 -45.93 11.29
N TRP A 658 -24.17 -44.88 11.03
CA TRP A 658 -24.09 -44.12 9.78
C TRP A 658 -24.56 -42.66 9.96
N ILE A 659 -24.33 -41.81 8.96
CA ILE A 659 -24.71 -40.40 8.97
C ILE A 659 -25.46 -40.07 7.67
N GLU A 660 -26.56 -39.32 7.75
CA GLU A 660 -27.22 -38.70 6.58
C GLU A 660 -26.38 -37.51 6.08
N THR A 661 -25.20 -37.78 5.53
CA THR A 661 -24.18 -36.79 5.14
C THR A 661 -24.75 -35.64 4.31
N ALA A 662 -25.69 -35.92 3.40
CA ALA A 662 -26.33 -34.92 2.54
C ALA A 662 -27.09 -33.82 3.33
N ARG A 663 -27.53 -34.10 4.56
CA ARG A 663 -28.27 -33.17 5.41
C ARG A 663 -27.39 -32.44 6.43
N CYS A 664 -26.07 -32.62 6.37
CA CYS A 664 -25.15 -32.04 7.35
C CYS A 664 -25.00 -30.51 7.17
N PRO A 665 -25.30 -29.69 8.21
CA PRO A 665 -25.13 -28.24 8.16
C PRO A 665 -23.70 -27.77 8.48
N SER A 666 -22.73 -28.69 8.62
CA SER A 666 -21.31 -28.38 8.90
C SER A 666 -21.04 -27.65 10.23
N CYS A 667 -21.82 -27.90 11.30
CA CYS A 667 -21.71 -27.18 12.57
C CYS A 667 -20.47 -27.51 13.44
N GLY A 668 -19.77 -28.62 13.17
CA GLY A 668 -18.53 -29.03 13.85
C GLY A 668 -18.70 -29.89 15.11
N GLU A 669 -19.89 -29.99 15.70
CA GLU A 669 -20.10 -30.61 17.03
C GLU A 669 -19.62 -32.06 17.15
N CYS A 670 -19.94 -32.92 16.17
CA CYS A 670 -19.48 -34.32 16.18
C CYS A 670 -17.95 -34.45 16.17
N ARG A 671 -17.24 -33.55 15.47
CA ARG A 671 -15.78 -33.54 15.43
C ARG A 671 -15.16 -33.01 16.73
N ASN A 672 -15.84 -32.13 17.46
CA ASN A 672 -15.41 -31.70 18.79
C ASN A 672 -15.47 -32.85 19.80
N ILE A 673 -16.38 -33.81 19.61
CA ILE A 673 -16.52 -35.00 20.46
C ILE A 673 -15.41 -36.02 20.13
N ASN A 674 -15.19 -36.34 18.85
CA ASN A 674 -14.09 -37.20 18.42
C ASN A 674 -13.70 -36.94 16.96
N ASP A 675 -12.62 -36.19 16.75
CA ASP A 675 -12.10 -35.81 15.42
C ASP A 675 -11.39 -36.95 14.67
N ARG A 676 -11.14 -38.08 15.34
CA ARG A 676 -10.62 -39.30 14.73
C ARG A 676 -11.74 -40.16 14.18
N MET A 677 -12.90 -40.16 14.85
CA MET A 677 -14.10 -40.89 14.42
C MET A 677 -14.89 -40.15 13.34
N PHE A 678 -14.99 -38.82 13.41
CA PHE A 678 -15.76 -38.02 12.47
C PHE A 678 -14.86 -37.17 11.58
N GLY A 679 -15.09 -37.23 10.26
CA GLY A 679 -14.41 -36.44 9.25
C GLY A 679 -15.38 -35.60 8.44
N TYR A 680 -14.89 -34.55 7.77
CA TYR A 680 -15.65 -33.78 6.79
C TYR A 680 -15.17 -34.13 5.38
N ASN A 681 -16.11 -34.37 4.47
CA ASN A 681 -15.80 -34.58 3.05
C ASN A 681 -15.46 -33.24 2.36
N GLU A 682 -15.21 -33.27 1.05
CA GLU A 682 -14.86 -32.09 0.25
C GLU A 682 -15.95 -31.00 0.28
N ASN A 683 -17.21 -31.39 0.49
CA ASN A 683 -18.37 -30.49 0.63
C ASN A 683 -18.62 -30.01 2.07
N LYS A 684 -17.66 -30.24 2.99
CA LYS A 684 -17.75 -29.96 4.43
C LYS A 684 -18.85 -30.72 5.20
N GLN A 685 -19.38 -31.81 4.62
CA GLN A 685 -20.40 -32.63 5.26
C GLN A 685 -19.78 -33.75 6.10
N ALA A 686 -20.36 -34.02 7.26
CA ALA A 686 -19.87 -35.02 8.21
C ALA A 686 -20.04 -36.46 7.69
N TYR A 687 -19.00 -37.27 7.84
CA TYR A 687 -19.02 -38.72 7.63
C TYR A 687 -18.24 -39.43 8.74
N ILE A 688 -18.49 -40.72 8.95
CA ILE A 688 -17.72 -41.55 9.89
C ILE A 688 -16.42 -41.95 9.21
N LYS A 689 -15.30 -41.42 9.70
CA LYS A 689 -13.95 -41.67 9.18
C LYS A 689 -13.41 -43.02 9.63
N ASP A 690 -13.57 -43.32 10.91
CA ASP A 690 -13.16 -44.58 11.53
C ASP A 690 -14.04 -44.85 12.75
N ILE A 691 -14.95 -45.82 12.63
CA ILE A 691 -15.89 -46.17 13.71
C ILE A 691 -15.17 -46.79 14.91
N ASP A 692 -14.00 -47.40 14.71
CA ASP A 692 -13.24 -48.08 15.76
C ASP A 692 -12.32 -47.10 16.52
N ALA A 693 -12.27 -45.82 16.10
CA ALA A 693 -11.48 -44.76 16.74
C ALA A 693 -12.10 -44.16 18.01
N GLY A 694 -13.19 -44.72 18.53
CA GLY A 694 -13.79 -44.29 19.80
C GLY A 694 -14.85 -45.25 20.34
N THR A 695 -15.56 -44.84 21.39
CA THR A 695 -16.51 -45.70 22.12
C THR A 695 -17.95 -45.51 21.65
N TYR A 696 -18.85 -46.46 21.97
CA TYR A 696 -20.28 -46.33 21.63
C TYR A 696 -20.89 -45.10 22.31
N ARG A 697 -20.44 -44.77 23.52
CA ARG A 697 -20.81 -43.51 24.19
C ARG A 697 -20.58 -42.28 23.33
N GLN A 698 -19.41 -42.18 22.67
CA GLN A 698 -19.08 -41.02 21.83
C GLN A 698 -19.96 -40.94 20.57
N LEU A 699 -20.41 -42.08 20.03
CA LEU A 699 -21.39 -42.11 18.93
C LEU A 699 -22.76 -41.59 19.40
N VAL A 700 -23.22 -42.00 20.57
CA VAL A 700 -24.50 -41.56 21.15
C VAL A 700 -24.46 -40.07 21.51
N GLU A 701 -23.38 -39.60 22.13
CA GLU A 701 -23.18 -38.17 22.43
C GLU A 701 -23.12 -37.32 21.16
N ALA A 702 -22.51 -37.83 20.08
CA ALA A 702 -22.49 -37.13 18.80
C ALA A 702 -23.88 -37.05 18.15
N ALA A 703 -24.70 -38.09 18.28
CA ALA A 703 -26.09 -38.08 17.81
C ALA A 703 -26.94 -37.07 18.58
N GLU A 704 -26.80 -37.01 19.91
CA GLU A 704 -27.49 -36.04 20.76
C GLU A 704 -27.05 -34.58 20.49
N ALA A 705 -25.76 -34.36 20.21
CA ALA A 705 -25.23 -33.03 19.89
C ALA A 705 -25.57 -32.57 18.45
N CYS A 706 -26.06 -33.47 17.60
CA CYS A 706 -26.39 -33.15 16.22
C CYS A 706 -27.70 -32.34 16.14
N GLN A 707 -27.59 -31.04 15.83
CA GLN A 707 -28.74 -30.13 15.76
C GLN A 707 -29.87 -30.57 14.80
N VAL A 708 -29.53 -31.35 13.77
CA VAL A 708 -30.49 -31.87 12.77
C VAL A 708 -30.75 -33.38 12.91
N ALA A 709 -30.21 -34.02 13.95
CA ALA A 709 -30.38 -35.45 14.25
C ALA A 709 -30.09 -36.40 13.06
N ILE A 710 -28.95 -36.21 12.40
CA ILE A 710 -28.55 -36.98 11.20
C ILE A 710 -27.53 -38.09 11.46
N ILE A 711 -27.16 -38.33 12.72
CA ILE A 711 -26.17 -39.35 13.11
C ILE A 711 -26.93 -40.50 13.77
N HIS A 712 -26.75 -41.70 13.23
CA HIS A 712 -27.42 -42.91 13.66
C HIS A 712 -26.39 -43.86 14.29
N PRO A 713 -26.39 -44.06 15.63
CA PRO A 713 -25.34 -44.81 16.32
C PRO A 713 -25.31 -46.33 16.05
N GLY A 714 -26.40 -46.92 15.56
CA GLY A 714 -26.50 -48.37 15.32
C GLY A 714 -26.31 -49.21 16.59
N LYS A 715 -25.89 -50.47 16.46
CA LYS A 715 -25.56 -51.36 17.59
C LYS A 715 -24.14 -51.13 18.11
N PRO A 716 -23.91 -51.26 19.42
CA PRO A 716 -22.58 -51.17 19.99
C PRO A 716 -21.70 -52.32 19.52
N ARG A 717 -20.50 -51.99 19.02
CA ARG A 717 -19.48 -52.99 18.63
C ARG A 717 -18.79 -53.65 19.83
N ASN A 718 -18.70 -52.95 20.97
CA ASN A 718 -18.14 -53.50 22.20
C ASN A 718 -19.27 -53.87 23.19
N PRO A 719 -19.60 -55.17 23.35
CA PRO A 719 -20.66 -55.61 24.24
C PRO A 719 -20.33 -55.45 25.74
N ASN A 720 -19.09 -55.12 26.09
CA ASN A 720 -18.61 -54.98 27.47
C ASN A 720 -18.37 -53.51 27.89
N GLU A 721 -18.90 -52.52 27.16
CA GLU A 721 -18.72 -51.10 27.50
C GLU A 721 -19.48 -50.72 28.78
N PRO A 722 -18.86 -50.00 29.74
CA PRO A 722 -19.52 -49.59 30.97
C PRO A 722 -20.71 -48.66 30.71
N GLY A 723 -21.88 -49.03 31.22
CA GLY A 723 -23.12 -48.26 31.06
C GLY A 723 -23.90 -48.58 29.77
N LEU A 724 -23.61 -49.69 29.09
CA LEU A 724 -24.20 -50.03 27.79
C LEU A 724 -25.74 -50.01 27.75
N ALA A 725 -26.40 -50.50 28.80
CA ALA A 725 -27.87 -50.50 28.87
C ALA A 725 -28.46 -49.08 28.84
N GLU A 726 -27.81 -48.12 29.50
CA GLU A 726 -28.21 -46.72 29.50
C GLU A 726 -27.95 -46.05 28.14
N LEU A 727 -26.81 -46.37 27.52
CA LEU A 727 -26.45 -45.86 26.19
C LEU A 727 -27.40 -46.38 25.11
N LEU A 728 -27.83 -47.64 25.20
CA LEU A 728 -28.82 -48.22 24.28
C LEU A 728 -30.19 -47.53 24.41
N GLU A 729 -30.62 -47.18 25.62
CA GLU A 729 -31.86 -46.41 25.82
C GLU A 729 -31.75 -44.99 25.21
N ARG A 730 -30.61 -44.32 25.41
CA ARG A 730 -30.34 -42.99 24.84
C ARG A 730 -30.23 -42.99 23.31
N ALA A 731 -29.77 -44.08 22.71
CA ALA A 731 -29.63 -44.21 21.25
C ALA A 731 -30.97 -44.41 20.52
N LYS A 732 -32.02 -44.91 21.19
CA LYS A 732 -33.32 -45.25 20.57
C LYS A 732 -33.95 -44.17 19.67
N PRO A 733 -33.90 -42.86 20.00
CA PRO A 733 -34.47 -41.82 19.14
C PRO A 733 -33.74 -41.65 17.80
N PHE A 734 -32.53 -42.21 17.67
CA PHE A 734 -31.63 -42.04 16.53
C PHE A 734 -31.38 -43.35 15.77
N LEU A 735 -32.07 -44.44 16.09
CA LEU A 735 -31.93 -45.76 15.45
C LEU A 735 -32.86 -45.96 14.25
#